data_AF-A0A0A9CVG2-F1
#
_entry.id   AF-A0A0A9CVG2-F1
#
_cell.length_a   1.000
_cell.length_b   1.000
_cell.length_c   1.000
_cell.angle_alpha   90.00
_cell.angle_beta   90.00
_cell.angle_gamma   90.00
#
_symmetry.space_group_name_H-M   'P 1'
#
loop_
_entity.id
_entity.type
_entity.pdbx_description
1 polymer ?
#
loop_
_entity_poly.entity_id
_entity_poly.type
_entity_poly.pdbx_seq_one_letter_code
_entity_poly.pdbx_strand_id
1 'polypeptide(L)'
;MNWRSPRNILAGMFGWPSSKAKKVTCSHHVAAKRVSTSKEPKELSKEDEETFERLKAQSLGLDHVCAFHGTMVLDNQIYLIMDAYKESLHEKLKHKLNVQEIRSYGMDILCGVSQLHTSGIICMKIKPSNILLDEKGRAHISDFGTDLILRRVANVASQTPKMTLDIYEAPERWNGEPPSIVSDIWSVGCILLKMCTGASVWGDMTQTQILEHVNNNTTLPLSLQDHVEGHMLHIIASFLTIKAHERPETLSPLYALFLKKRQDILIKNPLSTSPPSASQEVNDDSSFEEVNEDSPPEEDNEEYGPHDVILACQKGSIERLKQLHRSRVDFNTGGPLCMAILSKEQHEKEGVSTKDILELLVRGGADPSQKDDKGQSPLHIAAMRNDKEAIHILISMGGDVNVRNIRNATPLHIALKYHARQCVEYLMELRADYNLQDNDGESAFHVAVQAAQNNLDLFAKMLERDAAECDVLNAKNYRCDTLTDLLKRVPQKWISKELQLKLKSRGVDVQVHDEVEAALHEDTTHVDIAGLEDAYMAGGKNSLDCTLILAEGTSANQFAKAALQVLGKHKYGSYSFTGNLANLKLKCPQSKHVLNIFQALGLPLENVNGAWNCPNDLKKLRYGHVLMMMDQDADGYHIRGLVINMLYFMCPQLLKIPFFLQDFTTYLYKATNIMTNTTLTFRLQEYKEWNLTRGSGWSVSYYKGLASNCLIEVEEYCKNFHDHIRNFIWAGDIDANYIHRAFNDNTTNDRKRWILDYEEGLYDTKPNSTIGYAEFIKKDLVPYFVETAKRCIPNLMDGLNITPRKVMCCLLEKDDKDENYGKQRTISDLASFVSQNCGYLHRLQSIESSIFSMAKNFCGTNNLNLLEPIGLFGSRDDGGRNADIAYLKVAISPLADLVFPKHDYSLVPRLCEDGKEVQPQWYAPIFPLVLVNGAYGIACGFKTAVPRYDVIDVICNLERLMDNSQTEEMIPSYRGFKGTVINVKPNQYTLKGDFELNDDRTILTIREIPIGIWYDDYEKILRNLKVDGTIEKFEIINLHGEDKVHWYKVFLKTVQEDKMIVRTFQLEKKVSSRIYLCNAEGNLQYYPSWKEVLDDFYIKRLKIYEQRKITMGTSDLATDLWKRDLRNFREKYSALKDLSGA
;
A
#
# COMPACT_ATOMS: atom_id res chain seq x y z
N MET A 1 -3.05 -8.83 -44.83
CA MET A 1 -4.28 -9.08 -44.05
C MET A 1 -5.36 -8.19 -44.63
N ASN A 2 -6.46 -8.73 -45.16
CA ASN A 2 -7.51 -7.89 -45.72
C ASN A 2 -8.63 -7.72 -44.70
N TRP A 3 -8.51 -6.72 -43.84
CA TRP A 3 -9.58 -6.27 -42.96
C TRP A 3 -10.69 -5.67 -43.82
N ARG A 4 -11.93 -6.14 -43.66
CA ARG A 4 -13.09 -5.59 -44.39
C ARG A 4 -13.95 -4.77 -43.45
N SER A 5 -14.45 -3.61 -43.92
CA SER A 5 -15.38 -2.80 -43.13
C SER A 5 -16.73 -3.54 -42.96
N PRO A 6 -17.44 -3.36 -41.83
CA PRO A 6 -18.70 -4.05 -41.56
C PRO A 6 -19.77 -3.78 -42.62
N ARG A 7 -19.73 -2.59 -43.24
CA ARG A 7 -20.68 -2.18 -44.28
C ARG A 7 -20.63 -3.10 -45.51
N ASN A 8 -19.45 -3.60 -45.87
CA ASN A 8 -19.28 -4.46 -47.04
C ASN A 8 -19.65 -5.92 -46.75
N ILE A 9 -19.62 -6.34 -45.47
CA ILE A 9 -19.98 -7.70 -45.05
C ILE A 9 -21.50 -7.80 -44.83
N LEU A 10 -22.10 -6.81 -44.18
CA LEU A 10 -23.55 -6.73 -43.95
C LEU A 10 -24.33 -6.51 -45.24
N ALA A 11 -23.80 -5.76 -46.22
CA ALA A 11 -24.42 -5.61 -47.54
C ALA A 11 -24.49 -6.93 -48.32
N GLY A 12 -23.54 -7.85 -48.11
CA GLY A 12 -23.55 -9.20 -48.68
C GLY A 12 -24.55 -10.14 -48.01
N MET A 13 -24.69 -10.07 -46.68
CA MET A 13 -25.59 -10.95 -45.90
C MET A 13 -27.09 -10.74 -46.17
N PHE A 14 -27.52 -9.52 -46.50
CA PHE A 14 -28.95 -9.20 -46.68
C PHE A 14 -29.38 -9.06 -48.15
N GLY A 15 -28.49 -9.33 -49.12
CA GLY A 15 -28.82 -9.30 -50.55
C GLY A 15 -29.31 -7.94 -51.08
N TRP A 16 -28.95 -6.84 -50.42
CA TRP A 16 -29.45 -5.51 -50.79
C TRP A 16 -28.59 -4.85 -51.88
N PRO A 17 -29.20 -4.29 -52.95
CA PRO A 17 -28.50 -3.42 -53.87
C PRO A 17 -27.92 -2.22 -53.10
N SER A 18 -26.66 -1.85 -53.39
CA SER A 18 -25.90 -0.83 -52.66
C SER A 18 -26.57 0.56 -52.57
N SER A 19 -27.65 0.79 -53.31
CA SER A 19 -28.38 2.06 -53.38
C SER A 19 -29.60 2.18 -52.45
N LYS A 20 -30.00 1.14 -51.69
CA LYS A 20 -31.23 1.18 -50.86
C LYS A 20 -31.14 0.63 -49.43
N ALA A 21 -29.94 0.45 -48.86
CA ALA A 21 -29.82 0.06 -47.45
C ALA A 21 -30.21 1.22 -46.52
N LYS A 22 -31.36 1.13 -45.84
CA LYS A 22 -31.73 2.03 -44.73
C LYS A 22 -30.64 1.94 -43.65
N LYS A 23 -30.19 3.11 -43.16
CA LYS A 23 -29.16 3.27 -42.11
C LYS A 23 -29.47 2.40 -40.89
N VAL A 24 -28.87 1.21 -40.81
CA VAL A 24 -28.66 0.51 -39.54
C VAL A 24 -27.33 1.03 -39.01
N THR A 25 -27.38 1.94 -38.05
CA THR A 25 -26.20 2.43 -37.34
C THR A 25 -25.83 1.44 -36.25
N CYS A 26 -24.88 0.54 -36.54
CA CYS A 26 -24.11 -0.09 -35.48
C CYS A 26 -23.25 1.01 -34.83
N SER A 27 -23.41 1.23 -33.53
CA SER A 27 -22.63 2.22 -32.76
C SER A 27 -21.16 1.83 -32.57
N HIS A 28 -20.81 0.56 -32.84
CA HIS A 28 -19.47 0.02 -32.64
C HIS A 28 -18.67 0.00 -33.95
N HIS A 29 -17.51 0.63 -33.96
CA HIS A 29 -16.54 0.58 -35.04
C HIS A 29 -15.77 -0.75 -35.01
N VAL A 30 -16.35 -1.81 -35.59
CA VAL A 30 -15.74 -3.16 -35.66
C VAL A 30 -15.13 -3.47 -37.03
N ALA A 31 -14.21 -4.41 -37.11
CA ALA A 31 -13.60 -4.94 -38.33
C ALA A 31 -13.55 -6.47 -38.27
N ALA A 32 -13.63 -7.12 -39.43
CA ALA A 32 -13.57 -8.58 -39.53
C ALA A 32 -12.28 -9.06 -40.18
N LYS A 33 -11.56 -9.96 -39.50
CA LYS A 33 -10.36 -10.62 -40.00
C LYS A 33 -10.72 -12.01 -40.54
N ARG A 34 -10.65 -12.18 -41.86
CA ARG A 34 -10.89 -13.46 -42.54
C ARG A 34 -9.74 -14.44 -42.28
N VAL A 35 -10.07 -15.68 -41.94
CA VAL A 35 -9.13 -16.80 -41.79
C VAL A 35 -9.27 -17.75 -42.99
N SER A 36 -8.17 -17.97 -43.72
CA SER A 36 -8.14 -18.87 -44.88
C SER A 36 -8.11 -20.33 -44.41
N THR A 37 -9.13 -21.13 -44.76
CA THR A 37 -9.20 -22.56 -44.40
C THR A 37 -8.96 -23.47 -45.60
N SER A 38 -8.38 -24.68 -45.38
CA SER A 38 -8.06 -25.66 -46.44
C SER A 38 -9.25 -26.57 -46.80
N LYS A 39 -10.23 -26.70 -45.89
CA LYS A 39 -11.50 -27.41 -46.07
C LYS A 39 -12.66 -26.54 -45.59
N GLU A 40 -13.86 -26.78 -46.14
CA GLU A 40 -15.11 -26.12 -45.76
C GLU A 40 -15.44 -26.41 -44.28
N PRO A 41 -15.33 -25.43 -43.36
CA PRO A 41 -15.80 -25.60 -42.00
C PRO A 41 -17.32 -25.44 -42.01
N LYS A 42 -18.05 -26.53 -41.72
CA LYS A 42 -19.52 -26.48 -41.67
C LYS A 42 -20.03 -25.76 -40.41
N GLU A 43 -19.47 -26.03 -39.23
CA GLU A 43 -19.83 -25.39 -37.94
C GLU A 43 -18.64 -25.44 -36.95
N LEU A 44 -18.59 -24.52 -35.98
CA LEU A 44 -17.64 -24.55 -34.85
C LEU A 44 -18.09 -25.57 -33.80
N SER A 45 -17.17 -26.25 -33.09
CA SER A 45 -17.57 -27.13 -31.99
C SER A 45 -17.97 -26.31 -30.75
N LYS A 46 -18.80 -26.88 -29.86
CA LYS A 46 -19.17 -26.21 -28.59
C LYS A 46 -17.96 -25.81 -27.75
N GLU A 47 -16.91 -26.64 -27.74
CA GLU A 47 -15.67 -26.36 -27.00
C GLU A 47 -14.92 -25.15 -27.59
N ASP A 48 -14.94 -25.00 -28.92
CA ASP A 48 -14.35 -23.85 -29.61
C ASP A 48 -15.18 -22.57 -29.38
N GLU A 49 -16.51 -22.66 -29.40
CA GLU A 49 -17.42 -21.54 -29.10
C GLU A 49 -17.25 -21.04 -27.66
N GLU A 50 -17.21 -21.94 -26.68
CA GLU A 50 -16.93 -21.60 -25.27
C GLU A 50 -15.56 -20.94 -25.11
N THR A 51 -14.56 -21.41 -25.85
CA THR A 51 -13.21 -20.83 -25.84
C THR A 51 -13.20 -19.41 -26.42
N PHE A 52 -13.91 -19.17 -27.53
CA PHE A 52 -14.02 -17.84 -28.12
C PHE A 52 -14.82 -16.86 -27.24
N GLU A 53 -15.89 -17.30 -26.59
CA GLU A 53 -16.63 -16.45 -25.63
C GLU A 53 -15.78 -16.12 -24.39
N ARG A 54 -14.95 -17.06 -23.91
CA ARG A 54 -13.98 -16.78 -22.84
C ARG A 54 -12.96 -15.73 -23.27
N LEU A 55 -12.39 -15.85 -24.47
CA LEU A 55 -11.43 -14.87 -25.01
C LEU A 55 -12.06 -13.49 -25.18
N LYS A 56 -13.33 -13.43 -25.61
CA LYS A 56 -14.09 -12.18 -25.71
C LYS A 56 -14.23 -11.51 -24.36
N ALA A 57 -14.69 -12.24 -23.34
CA ALA A 57 -14.80 -11.74 -21.97
C ALA A 57 -13.47 -11.22 -21.43
N GLN A 58 -12.37 -11.93 -21.70
CA GLN A 58 -11.03 -11.56 -21.22
C GLN A 58 -10.41 -10.37 -21.98
N SER A 59 -10.83 -10.12 -23.22
CA SER A 59 -10.31 -9.00 -24.04
C SER A 59 -11.02 -7.66 -23.77
N LEU A 60 -12.25 -7.70 -23.26
CA LEU A 60 -13.07 -6.51 -23.05
C LEU A 60 -12.53 -5.68 -21.88
N GLY A 61 -12.24 -4.40 -22.14
CA GLY A 61 -11.77 -3.46 -21.12
C GLY A 61 -10.25 -3.41 -20.92
N LEU A 62 -9.46 -4.05 -21.80
CA LEU A 62 -8.01 -3.94 -21.80
C LEU A 62 -7.55 -2.77 -22.69
N ASP A 63 -6.87 -1.79 -22.10
CA ASP A 63 -6.54 -0.51 -22.76
C ASP A 63 -5.54 -0.61 -23.92
N HIS A 64 -4.68 -1.64 -23.96
CA HIS A 64 -3.64 -1.85 -24.98
C HIS A 64 -3.84 -3.12 -25.80
N VAL A 65 -5.06 -3.67 -25.76
CA VAL A 65 -5.45 -4.90 -26.46
C VAL A 65 -6.73 -4.61 -27.24
N CYS A 66 -6.73 -4.95 -28.52
CA CYS A 66 -7.85 -4.74 -29.42
C CYS A 66 -9.02 -5.65 -29.02
N ALA A 67 -10.17 -5.09 -28.62
CA ALA A 67 -11.28 -5.88 -28.12
C ALA A 67 -11.73 -6.94 -29.15
N PHE A 68 -11.85 -8.18 -28.69
CA PHE A 68 -12.36 -9.29 -29.46
C PHE A 68 -13.85 -9.46 -29.17
N HIS A 69 -14.68 -9.29 -30.20
CA HIS A 69 -16.14 -9.31 -30.08
C HIS A 69 -16.76 -10.68 -30.39
N GLY A 70 -15.96 -11.61 -30.91
CA GLY A 70 -16.37 -13.00 -31.19
C GLY A 70 -15.98 -13.49 -32.59
N THR A 71 -16.54 -14.62 -32.99
CA THR A 71 -16.31 -15.25 -34.30
C THR A 71 -17.60 -15.41 -35.08
N MET A 72 -17.50 -15.38 -36.41
CA MET A 72 -18.61 -15.63 -37.32
C MET A 72 -18.15 -16.56 -38.45
N VAL A 73 -19.02 -17.48 -38.88
CA VAL A 73 -18.81 -18.30 -40.08
C VAL A 73 -19.70 -17.74 -41.19
N LEU A 74 -19.11 -17.39 -42.34
CA LEU A 74 -19.82 -16.87 -43.52
C LEU A 74 -19.17 -17.43 -44.78
N ASP A 75 -19.97 -17.95 -45.73
CA ASP A 75 -19.50 -18.55 -46.99
C ASP A 75 -18.41 -19.63 -46.79
N ASN A 76 -18.58 -20.53 -45.81
CA ASN A 76 -17.58 -21.54 -45.43
C ASN A 76 -16.20 -20.95 -45.07
N GLN A 77 -16.16 -19.75 -44.48
CA GLN A 77 -14.95 -19.10 -43.98
C GLN A 77 -15.18 -18.55 -42.58
N ILE A 78 -14.16 -18.59 -41.73
CA ILE A 78 -14.21 -18.07 -40.35
C ILE A 78 -13.72 -16.62 -40.34
N TYR A 79 -14.47 -15.76 -39.68
CA TYR A 79 -14.18 -14.34 -39.47
C TYR A 79 -14.07 -14.06 -37.98
N LEU A 80 -12.95 -13.45 -37.57
CA LEU A 80 -12.78 -12.91 -36.23
C LEU A 80 -13.28 -11.46 -36.22
N ILE A 81 -14.20 -11.13 -35.32
CA ILE A 81 -14.79 -9.80 -35.19
C ILE A 81 -14.07 -9.05 -34.07
N MET A 82 -13.50 -7.89 -34.40
CA MET A 82 -12.64 -7.13 -33.50
C MET A 82 -12.92 -5.64 -33.65
N ASP A 83 -12.37 -4.80 -32.79
CA ASP A 83 -12.39 -3.36 -32.99
C ASP A 83 -11.67 -2.96 -34.30
N ALA A 84 -12.18 -1.92 -34.96
CA ALA A 84 -11.59 -1.38 -36.18
C ALA A 84 -10.51 -0.36 -35.85
N TYR A 85 -9.34 -0.53 -36.47
CA TYR A 85 -8.20 0.37 -36.34
C TYR A 85 -7.80 0.90 -37.72
N LYS A 86 -7.25 2.12 -37.75
CA LYS A 86 -6.96 2.84 -39.01
C LYS A 86 -5.76 2.26 -39.76
N GLU A 87 -4.73 1.86 -39.01
CA GLU A 87 -3.45 1.38 -39.56
C GLU A 87 -2.89 0.23 -38.71
N SER A 88 -1.85 -0.44 -39.20
CA SER A 88 -1.07 -1.44 -38.44
C SER A 88 0.39 -1.05 -38.29
N LEU A 89 1.07 -1.52 -37.24
CA LEU A 89 2.50 -1.28 -37.04
C LEU A 89 3.33 -1.81 -38.21
N HIS A 90 2.88 -2.91 -38.84
CA HIS A 90 3.51 -3.45 -40.04
C HIS A 90 3.55 -2.44 -41.21
N GLU A 91 2.53 -1.59 -41.36
CA GLU A 91 2.52 -0.55 -42.40
C GLU A 91 3.46 0.60 -42.07
N LYS A 92 3.56 0.98 -40.79
CA LYS A 92 4.52 1.98 -40.31
C LYS A 92 5.97 1.54 -40.48
N LEU A 93 6.26 0.26 -40.25
CA LEU A 93 7.60 -0.32 -40.40
C LEU A 93 8.08 -0.45 -41.87
N LYS A 94 7.25 -0.13 -42.87
CA LYS A 94 7.72 0.06 -44.25
C LYS A 94 8.64 1.29 -44.38
N HIS A 95 8.60 2.18 -43.38
CA HIS A 95 9.48 3.34 -43.23
C HIS A 95 10.29 3.22 -41.93
N LYS A 96 11.44 3.91 -41.84
CA LYS A 96 12.28 3.90 -40.63
C LYS A 96 11.57 4.66 -39.51
N LEU A 97 11.27 3.98 -38.40
CA LEU A 97 10.68 4.61 -37.21
C LEU A 97 11.71 5.49 -36.51
N ASN A 98 11.26 6.62 -35.97
CA ASN A 98 12.11 7.47 -35.15
C ASN A 98 12.16 6.98 -33.69
N VAL A 99 13.12 7.50 -32.92
CA VAL A 99 13.36 7.07 -31.53
C VAL A 99 12.14 7.31 -30.62
N GLN A 100 11.35 8.35 -30.87
CA GLN A 100 10.15 8.64 -30.08
C GLN A 100 9.02 7.66 -30.38
N GLU A 101 8.83 7.31 -31.66
CA GLU A 101 7.88 6.29 -32.10
C GLU A 101 8.24 4.90 -31.56
N ILE A 102 9.52 4.52 -31.63
CA ILE A 102 10.00 3.24 -31.07
C ILE A 102 9.70 3.15 -29.57
N ARG A 103 9.87 4.25 -28.83
CA ARG A 103 9.57 4.30 -27.39
C ARG A 103 8.08 4.23 -27.10
N SER A 104 7.26 4.95 -27.86
CA SER A 104 5.81 4.96 -27.67
C SER A 104 5.22 3.59 -27.96
N TYR A 105 5.48 3.06 -29.16
CA TYR A 105 4.97 1.75 -29.56
C TYR A 105 5.57 0.63 -28.70
N GLY A 106 6.85 0.71 -28.33
CA GLY A 106 7.50 -0.27 -27.46
C GLY A 106 6.81 -0.38 -26.10
N MET A 107 6.46 0.76 -25.47
CA MET A 107 5.72 0.77 -24.22
C MET A 107 4.31 0.20 -24.36
N ASP A 108 3.56 0.62 -25.38
CA ASP A 108 2.19 0.17 -25.60
C ASP A 108 2.14 -1.36 -25.86
N ILE A 109 3.10 -1.90 -26.63
CA ILE A 109 3.22 -3.34 -26.88
C ILE A 109 3.54 -4.10 -25.59
N LEU A 110 4.49 -3.61 -24.78
CA LEU A 110 4.82 -4.26 -23.51
C LEU A 110 3.61 -4.30 -22.57
N CYS A 111 2.90 -3.17 -22.44
CA CYS A 111 1.65 -3.04 -21.68
C CYS A 111 0.60 -4.06 -22.13
N GLY A 112 0.36 -4.15 -23.43
CA GLY A 112 -0.60 -5.10 -23.99
C GLY A 112 -0.24 -6.57 -23.71
N VAL A 113 1.04 -6.96 -23.90
CA VAL A 113 1.47 -8.35 -23.66
C VAL A 113 1.34 -8.71 -22.19
N SER A 114 1.71 -7.79 -21.30
CA SER A 114 1.57 -8.00 -19.86
C SER A 114 0.12 -8.14 -19.43
N GLN A 115 -0.79 -7.31 -19.97
CA GLN A 115 -2.23 -7.41 -19.69
C GLN A 115 -2.81 -8.76 -20.14
N LEU A 116 -2.36 -9.28 -21.29
CA LEU A 116 -2.75 -10.60 -21.78
C LEU A 116 -2.23 -11.72 -20.87
N HIS A 117 -0.96 -11.65 -20.43
CA HIS A 117 -0.38 -12.62 -19.50
C HIS A 117 -1.08 -12.63 -18.14
N THR A 118 -1.42 -11.46 -17.58
CA THR A 118 -2.21 -11.35 -16.34
C THR A 118 -3.61 -11.94 -16.51
N SER A 119 -4.16 -11.90 -17.71
CA SER A 119 -5.45 -12.51 -18.07
C SER A 119 -5.35 -14.00 -18.42
N GLY A 120 -4.16 -14.60 -18.28
CA GLY A 120 -3.89 -16.01 -18.58
C GLY A 120 -3.84 -16.35 -20.08
N ILE A 121 -3.70 -15.35 -20.96
CA ILE A 121 -3.67 -15.50 -22.41
C ILE A 121 -2.22 -15.46 -22.92
N ILE A 122 -1.83 -16.46 -23.72
CA ILE A 122 -0.52 -16.55 -24.37
C ILE A 122 -0.72 -16.48 -25.89
N CYS A 123 -0.05 -15.53 -26.55
CA CYS A 123 -0.36 -15.13 -27.92
C CYS A 123 0.34 -15.98 -28.99
N MET A 124 1.36 -16.74 -28.59
CA MET A 124 2.07 -17.77 -29.35
C MET A 124 2.96 -17.31 -30.51
N LYS A 125 2.63 -16.21 -31.21
CA LYS A 125 3.44 -15.66 -32.32
C LYS A 125 3.11 -14.19 -32.61
N ILE A 126 3.51 -13.30 -31.73
CA ILE A 126 3.31 -11.86 -31.93
C ILE A 126 4.27 -11.38 -33.04
N LYS A 127 3.73 -10.74 -34.07
CA LYS A 127 4.50 -10.09 -35.15
C LYS A 127 3.94 -8.69 -35.42
N PRO A 128 4.64 -7.82 -36.15
CA PRO A 128 4.19 -6.43 -36.33
C PRO A 128 2.79 -6.26 -36.96
N SER A 129 2.30 -7.26 -37.69
CA SER A 129 0.94 -7.24 -38.27
C SER A 129 -0.17 -7.56 -37.26
N ASN A 130 0.19 -8.04 -36.07
CA ASN A 130 -0.72 -8.25 -34.94
C ASN A 130 -0.82 -7.02 -34.04
N ILE A 131 -0.15 -5.92 -34.39
CA ILE A 131 -0.16 -4.67 -33.62
C ILE A 131 -0.87 -3.62 -34.48
N LEU A 132 -2.01 -3.15 -33.97
CA LEU A 132 -2.89 -2.18 -34.64
C LEU A 132 -2.73 -0.80 -34.01
N LEU A 133 -2.93 0.26 -34.79
CA LEU A 133 -2.75 1.64 -34.35
C LEU A 133 -4.10 2.36 -34.32
N ASP A 134 -4.44 2.93 -33.16
CA ASP A 134 -5.68 3.67 -32.97
C ASP A 134 -5.62 5.06 -33.62
N GLU A 135 -6.74 5.79 -33.60
CA GLU A 135 -6.79 7.12 -34.19
C GLU A 135 -5.83 8.14 -33.54
N LYS A 136 -5.35 7.84 -32.33
CA LYS A 136 -4.40 8.63 -31.56
C LYS A 136 -2.95 8.14 -31.70
N GLY A 137 -2.72 7.09 -32.51
CA GLY A 137 -1.41 6.49 -32.72
C GLY A 137 -0.92 5.61 -31.56
N ARG A 138 -1.80 5.10 -30.69
CA ARG A 138 -1.43 4.11 -29.67
C ARG A 138 -1.44 2.70 -30.25
N ALA A 139 -0.51 1.85 -29.81
CA ALA A 139 -0.42 0.48 -30.27
C ALA A 139 -1.30 -0.48 -29.45
N HIS A 140 -2.01 -1.36 -30.14
CA HIS A 140 -2.93 -2.34 -29.57
C HIS A 140 -2.64 -3.74 -30.09
N ILE A 141 -2.57 -4.72 -29.20
CA ILE A 141 -2.35 -6.12 -29.57
C ILE A 141 -3.66 -6.73 -30.04
N SER A 142 -3.66 -7.32 -31.23
CA SER A 142 -4.83 -7.94 -31.86
C SER A 142 -4.70 -9.46 -32.01
N ASP A 143 -3.76 -10.09 -31.31
CA ASP A 143 -3.63 -11.55 -31.29
C ASP A 143 -3.93 -12.08 -29.89
N PHE A 144 -4.73 -13.13 -29.83
CA PHE A 144 -5.20 -13.76 -28.60
C PHE A 144 -4.75 -15.22 -28.49
N GLY A 145 -3.78 -15.63 -29.31
CA GLY A 145 -3.37 -17.03 -29.37
C GLY A 145 -4.44 -17.91 -30.02
N THR A 146 -5.25 -17.36 -30.92
CA THR A 146 -6.31 -18.14 -31.60
C THR A 146 -5.75 -19.11 -32.63
N ASP A 147 -4.44 -19.05 -32.96
CA ASP A 147 -3.82 -19.86 -34.02
C ASP A 147 -3.91 -21.38 -33.75
N LEU A 148 -3.76 -21.85 -32.51
CA LEU A 148 -3.93 -23.28 -32.18
C LEU A 148 -5.39 -23.74 -32.31
N ILE A 149 -6.33 -22.90 -31.88
CA ILE A 149 -7.77 -23.15 -32.00
C ILE A 149 -8.14 -23.24 -33.49
N LEU A 150 -7.66 -22.29 -34.28
CA LEU A 150 -7.90 -22.23 -35.73
C LEU A 150 -7.20 -23.39 -36.48
N ARG A 151 -6.00 -23.83 -36.07
CA ARG A 151 -5.34 -25.02 -36.63
C ARG A 151 -6.13 -26.31 -36.36
N ARG A 152 -6.73 -26.42 -35.17
CA ARG A 152 -7.60 -27.55 -34.77
C ARG A 152 -8.90 -27.56 -35.58
N VAL A 153 -9.54 -26.39 -35.76
CA VAL A 153 -10.82 -26.23 -36.49
C VAL A 153 -10.66 -26.38 -38.01
N ALA A 154 -9.57 -25.86 -38.60
CA ALA A 154 -9.44 -25.74 -40.05
C ALA A 154 -8.51 -26.77 -40.71
N ASN A 155 -7.94 -27.72 -39.96
CA ASN A 155 -7.00 -28.75 -40.45
C ASN A 155 -6.01 -28.18 -41.47
N VAL A 156 -5.35 -27.09 -41.07
CA VAL A 156 -4.48 -26.30 -41.94
C VAL A 156 -3.23 -27.12 -42.22
N ALA A 157 -3.15 -27.70 -43.42
CA ALA A 157 -1.93 -28.31 -43.91
C ALA A 157 -0.83 -27.23 -43.89
N SER A 158 0.27 -27.54 -43.21
CA SER A 158 1.49 -26.74 -43.17
C SER A 158 1.88 -26.36 -44.59
N GLN A 159 1.56 -25.14 -45.01
CA GLN A 159 2.18 -24.56 -46.18
C GLN A 159 3.66 -24.39 -45.83
N THR A 160 4.50 -25.15 -46.52
CA THR A 160 5.94 -24.94 -46.54
C THR A 160 6.20 -23.47 -46.88
N PRO A 161 6.95 -22.72 -46.04
CA PRO A 161 7.11 -21.29 -46.25
C PRO A 161 8.00 -21.07 -47.47
N LYS A 162 7.40 -20.67 -48.59
CA LYS A 162 8.15 -20.10 -49.71
C LYS A 162 8.71 -18.73 -49.29
N MET A 163 10.02 -18.73 -49.09
CA MET A 163 11.03 -17.67 -49.22
C MET A 163 10.67 -16.26 -48.75
N THR A 164 11.50 -15.79 -47.80
CA THR A 164 11.54 -14.50 -47.10
C THR A 164 10.43 -14.30 -46.05
N LEU A 165 10.49 -15.06 -44.95
CA LEU A 165 9.59 -14.87 -43.80
C LEU A 165 10.39 -14.53 -42.54
N ASP A 166 10.23 -13.30 -42.04
CA ASP A 166 10.68 -12.91 -40.70
C ASP A 166 10.19 -13.94 -39.65
N ILE A 167 11.11 -14.62 -38.98
CA ILE A 167 10.80 -15.64 -37.98
C ILE A 167 10.71 -14.99 -36.59
N TYR A 168 9.49 -14.69 -36.14
CA TYR A 168 9.19 -14.16 -34.79
C TYR A 168 8.84 -15.25 -33.76
N GLU A 169 8.80 -16.51 -34.19
CA GLU A 169 8.44 -17.65 -33.34
C GLU A 169 9.68 -18.16 -32.60
N ALA A 170 9.53 -18.47 -31.32
CA ALA A 170 10.64 -18.86 -30.45
C ALA A 170 11.23 -20.24 -30.83
N PRO A 171 12.56 -20.45 -30.68
CA PRO A 171 13.22 -21.69 -31.07
C PRO A 171 12.64 -22.97 -30.45
N GLU A 172 12.20 -22.93 -29.18
CA GLU A 172 11.59 -24.08 -28.51
C GLU A 172 10.31 -24.59 -29.21
N ARG A 173 9.63 -23.70 -29.95
CA ARG A 173 8.44 -24.03 -30.72
C ARG A 173 8.75 -24.79 -32.01
N TRP A 174 9.97 -24.65 -32.55
CA TRP A 174 10.40 -25.39 -33.74
C TRP A 174 10.56 -26.89 -33.43
N ASN A 175 10.75 -27.24 -32.15
CA ASN A 175 10.85 -28.61 -31.66
C ASN A 175 9.52 -29.18 -31.10
N GLY A 176 8.43 -28.40 -31.14
CA GLY A 176 7.10 -28.87 -30.74
C GLY A 176 6.73 -28.67 -29.25
N GLU A 177 7.50 -27.89 -28.49
CA GLU A 177 7.17 -27.59 -27.08
C GLU A 177 5.92 -26.70 -26.95
N PRO A 178 5.12 -26.81 -25.86
CA PRO A 178 3.91 -25.99 -25.65
C PRO A 178 4.25 -24.50 -25.45
N PRO A 179 3.31 -23.59 -25.76
CA PRO A 179 3.57 -22.16 -25.67
C PRO A 179 3.70 -21.73 -24.20
N SER A 180 4.63 -20.83 -23.92
CA SER A 180 4.87 -20.27 -22.58
C SER A 180 5.03 -18.76 -22.64
N ILE A 181 4.99 -18.10 -21.47
CA ILE A 181 5.28 -16.65 -21.33
C ILE A 181 6.63 -16.31 -21.98
N VAL A 182 7.62 -17.18 -21.80
CA VAL A 182 8.98 -17.05 -22.32
C VAL A 182 9.03 -17.08 -23.86
N SER A 183 8.05 -17.71 -24.50
CA SER A 183 7.91 -17.74 -25.96
C SER A 183 7.38 -16.41 -26.51
N ASP A 184 6.44 -15.74 -25.82
CA ASP A 184 5.96 -14.40 -26.20
C ASP A 184 7.06 -13.34 -25.99
N ILE A 185 7.90 -13.51 -24.97
CA ILE A 185 9.06 -12.64 -24.68
C ILE A 185 10.08 -12.63 -25.85
N TRP A 186 10.34 -13.79 -26.46
CA TRP A 186 11.17 -13.89 -27.67
C TRP A 186 10.56 -13.10 -28.85
N SER A 187 9.26 -13.26 -29.09
CA SER A 187 8.54 -12.54 -30.15
C SER A 187 8.60 -11.02 -29.95
N VAL A 188 8.46 -10.55 -28.70
CA VAL A 188 8.62 -9.14 -28.33
C VAL A 188 10.04 -8.64 -28.59
N GLY A 189 11.07 -9.41 -28.22
CA GLY A 189 12.47 -9.08 -28.53
C GLY A 189 12.73 -8.91 -30.02
N CYS A 190 12.14 -9.80 -30.85
CA CYS A 190 12.24 -9.72 -32.30
C CYS A 190 11.54 -8.46 -32.85
N ILE A 191 10.35 -8.11 -32.34
CA ILE A 191 9.61 -6.90 -32.75
C ILE A 191 10.40 -5.63 -32.40
N LEU A 192 10.94 -5.56 -31.19
CA LEU A 192 11.74 -4.41 -30.75
C LEU A 192 13.00 -4.24 -31.60
N LEU A 193 13.68 -5.34 -31.96
CA LEU A 193 14.82 -5.28 -32.86
C LEU A 193 14.40 -4.80 -34.25
N LYS A 194 13.29 -5.32 -34.81
CA LYS A 194 12.72 -4.88 -36.09
C LYS A 194 12.37 -3.39 -36.09
N MET A 195 11.83 -2.88 -34.98
CA MET A 195 11.51 -1.46 -34.81
C MET A 195 12.76 -0.58 -34.78
N CYS A 196 13.85 -1.04 -34.16
CA CYS A 196 15.10 -0.30 -34.06
C CYS A 196 15.89 -0.26 -35.38
N THR A 197 15.91 -1.38 -36.11
CA THR A 197 16.80 -1.53 -37.28
C THR A 197 16.07 -1.38 -38.61
N GLY A 198 14.74 -1.55 -38.65
CA GLY A 198 13.94 -1.60 -39.88
C GLY A 198 14.17 -2.85 -40.74
N ALA A 199 15.16 -3.67 -40.41
CA ALA A 199 15.57 -4.87 -41.15
C ALA A 199 14.98 -6.14 -40.55
N SER A 200 14.82 -7.20 -41.36
CA SER A 200 14.47 -8.53 -40.86
C SER A 200 15.43 -8.98 -39.77
N VAL A 201 14.90 -9.38 -38.61
CA VAL A 201 15.69 -9.70 -37.39
C VAL A 201 16.79 -10.73 -37.67
N TRP A 202 16.50 -11.71 -38.52
CA TRP A 202 17.38 -12.83 -38.84
C TRP A 202 17.72 -12.94 -40.34
N GLY A 203 17.39 -11.92 -41.15
CA GLY A 203 17.70 -11.95 -42.59
C GLY A 203 17.11 -13.14 -43.34
N ASP A 204 17.93 -13.76 -44.19
CA ASP A 204 17.62 -14.99 -44.95
C ASP A 204 18.14 -16.27 -44.27
N MET A 205 18.51 -16.21 -42.98
CA MET A 205 19.04 -17.35 -42.24
C MET A 205 17.98 -18.45 -42.07
N THR A 206 18.39 -19.71 -42.17
CA THR A 206 17.53 -20.87 -41.89
C THR A 206 17.35 -21.07 -40.38
N GLN A 207 16.29 -21.78 -39.95
CA GLN A 207 16.05 -22.10 -38.54
C GLN A 207 17.27 -22.76 -37.87
N THR A 208 17.95 -23.66 -38.57
CA THR A 208 19.17 -24.33 -38.09
C THR A 208 20.34 -23.36 -37.90
N GLN A 209 20.52 -22.40 -38.82
CA GLN A 209 21.55 -21.38 -38.71
C GLN A 209 21.29 -20.39 -37.57
N ILE A 210 20.01 -20.05 -37.30
CA ILE A 210 19.63 -19.19 -36.18
C ILE A 210 19.90 -19.93 -34.85
N LEU A 211 19.53 -21.20 -34.74
CA LEU A 211 19.82 -22.02 -33.57
C LEU A 211 21.33 -22.09 -33.29
N GLU A 212 22.14 -22.30 -34.32
CA GLU A 212 23.60 -22.38 -34.19
C GLU A 212 24.21 -21.03 -33.78
N HIS A 213 23.74 -19.93 -34.35
CA HIS A 213 24.24 -18.59 -34.03
C HIS A 213 23.92 -18.17 -32.59
N VAL A 214 22.69 -18.41 -32.12
CA VAL A 214 22.25 -18.01 -30.77
C VAL A 214 22.80 -18.95 -29.68
N ASN A 215 23.09 -20.22 -30.00
CA ASN A 215 23.79 -21.14 -29.08
C ASN A 215 25.25 -20.77 -28.87
N ASN A 216 25.93 -20.24 -29.91
CA ASN A 216 27.38 -20.07 -29.90
C ASN A 216 27.84 -18.63 -29.61
N ASN A 217 26.99 -17.61 -29.80
CA ASN A 217 27.34 -16.20 -29.59
C ASN A 217 26.38 -15.55 -28.58
N THR A 218 26.93 -14.88 -27.55
CA THR A 218 26.16 -14.10 -26.57
C THR A 218 25.76 -12.70 -27.08
N THR A 219 26.07 -12.38 -28.34
CA THR A 219 25.88 -11.05 -28.93
C THR A 219 25.12 -11.13 -30.26
N LEU A 220 24.20 -10.19 -30.50
CA LEU A 220 23.47 -10.03 -31.77
C LEU A 220 24.44 -9.87 -32.96
N PRO A 221 24.05 -10.27 -34.19
CA PRO A 221 24.90 -10.12 -35.38
C PRO A 221 25.50 -8.72 -35.51
N LEU A 222 26.81 -8.62 -35.76
CA LEU A 222 27.59 -7.37 -35.79
C LEU A 222 26.99 -6.27 -36.68
N SER A 223 26.33 -6.64 -37.79
CA SER A 223 25.66 -5.70 -38.70
C SER A 223 24.46 -4.96 -38.12
N LEU A 224 23.90 -5.44 -36.99
CA LEU A 224 22.74 -4.86 -36.31
C LEU A 224 23.14 -4.01 -35.09
N GLN A 225 24.40 -4.09 -34.64
CA GLN A 225 24.87 -3.42 -33.43
C GLN A 225 25.03 -1.89 -33.60
N ASP A 226 25.40 -1.44 -34.80
CA ASP A 226 25.63 -0.02 -35.11
C ASP A 226 24.36 0.85 -35.10
N HIS A 227 23.17 0.23 -35.09
CA HIS A 227 21.88 0.90 -35.25
C HIS A 227 21.03 0.93 -33.97
N VAL A 228 21.51 0.39 -32.85
CA VAL A 228 20.77 0.27 -31.59
C VAL A 228 21.58 0.91 -30.46
N GLU A 229 20.95 1.76 -29.63
CA GLU A 229 21.62 2.34 -28.43
C GLU A 229 22.20 1.21 -27.55
N GLY A 230 23.47 1.31 -27.10
CA GLY A 230 24.19 0.20 -26.46
C GLY A 230 23.49 -0.45 -25.26
N HIS A 231 22.74 0.31 -24.46
CA HIS A 231 21.95 -0.23 -23.34
C HIS A 231 20.71 -1.03 -23.81
N MET A 232 20.07 -0.59 -24.90
CA MET A 232 18.93 -1.29 -25.49
C MET A 232 19.37 -2.58 -26.19
N LEU A 233 20.56 -2.58 -26.79
CA LEU A 233 21.17 -3.74 -27.43
C LEU A 233 21.39 -4.89 -26.43
N HIS A 234 21.97 -4.61 -25.27
CA HIS A 234 22.21 -5.61 -24.23
C HIS A 234 20.91 -6.25 -23.72
N ILE A 235 19.86 -5.45 -23.57
CA ILE A 235 18.57 -5.94 -23.09
C ILE A 235 17.86 -6.74 -24.17
N ILE A 236 17.82 -6.27 -25.43
CA ILE A 236 17.23 -7.05 -26.53
C ILE A 236 17.99 -8.39 -26.72
N ALA A 237 19.32 -8.40 -26.55
CA ALA A 237 20.11 -9.63 -26.61
C ALA A 237 19.69 -10.65 -25.54
N SER A 238 19.39 -10.21 -24.31
CA SER A 238 18.90 -11.11 -23.25
C SER A 238 17.50 -11.70 -23.52
N PHE A 239 16.69 -11.06 -24.37
CA PHE A 239 15.36 -11.55 -24.77
C PHE A 239 15.44 -12.53 -25.95
N LEU A 240 16.56 -12.50 -26.68
CA LEU A 240 16.81 -13.31 -27.86
C LEU A 240 17.82 -14.43 -27.58
N THR A 241 17.86 -14.94 -26.33
CA THR A 241 18.63 -16.13 -25.97
C THR A 241 17.89 -17.41 -26.37
N ILE A 242 18.64 -18.45 -26.76
CA ILE A 242 18.05 -19.70 -27.27
C ILE A 242 17.46 -20.56 -26.17
N LYS A 243 18.09 -20.58 -25.00
CA LYS A 243 17.64 -21.34 -23.83
C LYS A 243 16.52 -20.58 -23.13
N ALA A 244 15.32 -21.14 -23.12
CA ALA A 244 14.15 -20.54 -22.50
C ALA A 244 14.40 -20.13 -21.02
N HIS A 245 15.13 -20.94 -20.24
CA HIS A 245 15.44 -20.63 -18.84
C HIS A 245 16.43 -19.47 -18.65
N GLU A 246 17.16 -19.07 -19.69
CA GLU A 246 18.07 -17.92 -19.64
C GLU A 246 17.38 -16.61 -20.09
N ARG A 247 16.15 -16.70 -20.63
CA ARG A 247 15.34 -15.51 -20.91
C ARG A 247 14.69 -14.99 -19.62
N PRO A 248 14.45 -13.68 -19.51
CA PRO A 248 13.73 -13.12 -18.38
C PRO A 248 12.36 -13.78 -18.20
N GLU A 249 12.01 -14.13 -16.97
CA GLU A 249 10.67 -14.66 -16.64
C GLU A 249 9.58 -13.57 -16.68
N THR A 250 9.97 -12.29 -16.74
CA THR A 250 9.05 -11.13 -16.79
C THR A 250 9.52 -10.04 -17.74
N LEU A 251 8.59 -9.18 -18.19
CA LEU A 251 8.88 -8.00 -19.02
C LEU A 251 9.47 -6.81 -18.24
N SER A 252 9.59 -6.91 -16.91
CA SER A 252 9.99 -5.83 -15.98
C SER A 252 11.29 -5.09 -16.36
N PRO A 253 12.36 -5.77 -16.84
CA PRO A 253 13.60 -5.08 -17.24
C PRO A 253 13.42 -4.15 -18.45
N LEU A 254 12.56 -4.50 -19.41
CA LEU A 254 12.25 -3.65 -20.57
C LEU A 254 11.34 -2.48 -20.19
N TYR A 255 10.38 -2.70 -19.29
CA TYR A 255 9.55 -1.61 -18.75
C TYR A 255 10.40 -0.53 -18.10
N ALA A 256 11.35 -0.92 -17.24
CA ALA A 256 12.25 0.01 -16.59
C ALA A 256 13.07 0.85 -17.60
N LEU A 257 13.52 0.25 -18.71
CA LEU A 257 14.28 0.93 -19.76
C LEU A 257 13.44 2.01 -20.47
N PHE A 258 12.24 1.67 -20.91
CA PHE A 258 11.39 2.60 -21.66
C PHE A 258 10.73 3.67 -20.75
N LEU A 259 10.54 3.38 -19.45
CA LEU A 259 10.09 4.36 -18.45
C LEU A 259 11.14 5.44 -18.15
N LYS A 260 12.43 5.08 -18.11
CA LYS A 260 13.55 5.96 -17.71
C LYS A 260 13.76 7.20 -18.59
N LYS A 261 13.31 7.21 -19.85
CA LYS A 261 13.44 8.37 -20.77
C LYS A 261 12.13 9.08 -21.12
N ARG A 262 10.98 8.64 -20.58
CA ARG A 262 9.71 9.37 -20.73
C ARG A 262 9.65 10.61 -19.82
N GLN A 263 10.46 10.64 -18.76
CA GLN A 263 10.68 11.82 -17.92
C GLN A 263 11.55 12.90 -18.61
N ASP A 264 12.48 12.53 -19.51
CA ASP A 264 13.36 13.50 -20.20
C ASP A 264 12.65 14.34 -21.28
N ILE A 265 11.55 13.84 -21.86
CA ILE A 265 10.80 14.55 -22.92
C ILE A 265 9.80 15.56 -22.34
N LEU A 266 9.32 15.34 -21.11
CA LEU A 266 8.47 16.30 -20.40
C LEU A 266 9.26 17.45 -19.76
N ILE A 267 10.58 17.32 -19.62
CA ILE A 267 11.46 18.37 -19.07
C ILE A 267 12.03 19.29 -20.19
N LYS A 268 12.01 18.87 -21.46
CA LYS A 268 12.71 19.58 -22.56
C LYS A 268 11.85 20.34 -23.59
N ASN A 269 10.52 20.37 -23.46
CA ASN A 269 9.66 21.15 -24.39
C ASN A 269 8.60 21.98 -23.65
N PRO A 270 8.88 23.26 -23.33
CA PRO A 270 7.82 24.22 -23.10
C PRO A 270 7.21 24.60 -24.45
N LEU A 271 5.98 24.14 -24.72
CA LEU A 271 5.20 24.61 -25.86
C LEU A 271 4.94 26.11 -25.71
N SER A 272 5.43 26.84 -26.70
CA SER A 272 5.22 28.27 -26.91
C SER A 272 3.74 28.58 -27.08
N THR A 273 3.23 29.50 -26.27
CA THR A 273 2.06 30.31 -26.61
C THR A 273 2.31 31.73 -26.15
N SER A 274 2.77 32.58 -27.08
CA SER A 274 2.63 34.03 -26.99
C SER A 274 1.20 34.43 -27.35
N PRO A 275 0.62 35.41 -26.64
CA PRO A 275 -0.25 36.39 -27.29
C PRO A 275 -0.05 37.81 -26.70
N PRO A 276 -0.67 38.86 -27.25
CA PRO A 276 -0.21 39.58 -28.42
C PRO A 276 0.19 41.03 -28.09
N SER A 277 1.08 41.59 -28.90
CA SER A 277 1.30 43.03 -29.02
C SER A 277 0.09 43.71 -29.67
N ALA A 278 -0.50 44.67 -28.97
CA ALA A 278 -1.26 45.76 -29.58
C ALA A 278 -0.81 47.06 -28.91
N SER A 279 -0.13 47.87 -29.70
CA SER A 279 0.34 49.22 -29.41
C SER A 279 -0.84 50.17 -29.19
N GLN A 280 -0.68 51.06 -28.22
CA GLN A 280 -1.07 52.47 -28.37
C GLN A 280 -0.20 53.31 -27.44
N GLU A 281 0.76 54.00 -28.08
CA GLU A 281 1.41 55.20 -27.57
C GLU A 281 0.36 56.29 -27.30
N VAL A 282 0.62 57.13 -26.29
CA VAL A 282 0.62 58.61 -26.37
C VAL A 282 0.95 59.16 -24.97
N ASN A 283 2.16 59.76 -24.90
CA ASN A 283 2.55 61.05 -24.32
C ASN A 283 2.40 61.28 -22.81
N ASP A 284 3.52 61.48 -22.11
CA ASP A 284 4.18 62.79 -21.79
C ASP A 284 3.82 63.11 -20.33
N ASP A 285 4.65 63.61 -19.44
CA ASP A 285 5.98 64.17 -19.49
C ASP A 285 6.42 64.17 -18.01
N SER A 286 7.68 63.86 -17.72
CA SER A 286 8.30 64.29 -16.46
C SER A 286 9.47 65.17 -16.84
N SER A 287 9.24 66.49 -16.81
CA SER A 287 10.29 67.48 -16.99
C SER A 287 11.26 67.42 -15.81
N PHE A 288 12.51 67.13 -16.14
CA PHE A 288 13.67 67.55 -15.37
C PHE A 288 13.85 69.06 -15.56
N GLU A 289 14.02 69.81 -14.47
CA GLU A 289 14.89 70.99 -14.46
C GLU A 289 15.73 71.01 -13.17
N GLU A 290 17.03 71.17 -13.37
CA GLU A 290 18.08 71.41 -12.38
C GLU A 290 17.87 72.75 -11.68
N VAL A 291 18.16 72.84 -10.38
CA VAL A 291 18.77 74.04 -9.79
C VAL A 291 19.77 73.63 -8.72
N ASN A 292 21.02 74.02 -8.93
CA ASN A 292 22.13 73.95 -7.99
C ASN A 292 22.02 74.97 -6.85
N GLU A 293 22.66 74.62 -5.75
CA GLU A 293 23.21 75.49 -4.70
C GLU A 293 22.24 76.29 -3.83
N ASP A 294 21.95 75.71 -2.66
CA ASP A 294 22.04 76.47 -1.41
C ASP A 294 22.69 75.57 -0.33
N SER A 295 23.73 76.10 0.31
CA SER A 295 24.45 75.48 1.44
C SER A 295 23.96 76.09 2.78
N PRO A 296 24.52 75.66 3.92
CA PRO A 296 23.93 74.84 4.99
C PRO A 296 23.48 75.75 6.18
N PRO A 297 22.83 75.28 7.28
CA PRO A 297 23.36 74.31 8.27
C PRO A 297 22.26 73.28 8.66
N GLU A 298 22.55 72.14 9.27
CA GLU A 298 22.81 72.01 10.70
C GLU A 298 23.45 70.62 10.96
N GLU A 299 24.45 70.63 11.82
CA GLU A 299 25.08 69.43 12.38
C GLU A 299 24.08 68.69 13.26
N ASP A 300 23.25 67.86 12.64
CA ASP A 300 22.60 66.80 13.40
C ASP A 300 23.68 65.81 13.81
N ASN A 301 23.98 65.82 15.10
CA ASN A 301 24.69 64.76 15.80
C ASN A 301 23.84 63.47 15.71
N GLU A 302 23.69 62.89 14.52
CA GLU A 302 23.26 61.51 14.35
C GLU A 302 24.41 60.64 14.88
N GLU A 303 24.24 60.17 16.10
CA GLU A 303 25.11 59.17 16.71
C GLU A 303 24.96 57.88 15.90
N TYR A 304 25.78 57.75 14.85
CA TYR A 304 25.76 56.59 13.96
C TYR A 304 26.10 55.32 14.74
N GLY A 305 25.18 54.36 14.68
CA GLY A 305 25.28 53.12 15.43
C GLY A 305 25.79 51.94 14.59
N PRO A 306 26.12 50.82 15.25
CA PRO A 306 26.45 49.55 14.58
C PRO A 306 25.41 49.09 13.53
N HIS A 307 24.14 49.40 13.77
CA HIS A 307 23.03 49.02 12.89
C HIS A 307 23.11 49.69 11.50
N ASP A 308 23.61 50.92 11.43
CA ASP A 308 23.73 51.68 10.18
C ASP A 308 24.79 51.06 9.25
N VAL A 309 25.85 50.50 9.83
CA VAL A 309 26.89 49.78 9.09
C VAL A 309 26.33 48.52 8.46
N ILE A 310 25.53 47.73 9.21
CA ILE A 310 24.89 46.52 8.70
C ILE A 310 23.90 46.83 7.59
N LEU A 311 23.07 47.87 7.76
CA LEU A 311 22.10 48.28 6.76
C LEU A 311 22.78 48.76 5.47
N ALA A 312 23.87 49.51 5.59
CA ALA A 312 24.66 49.97 4.45
C ALA A 312 25.33 48.79 3.72
N CYS A 313 25.83 47.78 4.46
CA CYS A 313 26.37 46.54 3.90
C CYS A 313 25.31 45.66 3.23
N GLN A 314 24.05 45.71 3.67
CA GLN A 314 22.96 44.93 3.08
C GLN A 314 22.44 45.56 1.78
N LYS A 315 22.43 46.90 1.72
CA LYS A 315 21.95 47.71 0.58
C LYS A 315 23.06 48.14 -0.38
N GLY A 316 24.26 47.55 -0.29
CA GLY A 316 25.37 47.90 -1.19
C GLY A 316 25.81 49.37 -1.21
N SER A 317 25.50 50.17 -0.18
CA SER A 317 25.67 51.64 -0.26
C SER A 317 27.10 52.09 0.08
N ILE A 318 27.97 52.18 -0.93
CA ILE A 318 29.38 52.60 -0.78
C ILE A 318 29.50 54.01 -0.20
N GLU A 319 28.67 54.97 -0.64
CA GLU A 319 28.72 56.34 -0.12
C GLU A 319 28.38 56.41 1.37
N ARG A 320 27.35 55.67 1.80
CA ARG A 320 26.99 55.59 3.22
C ARG A 320 28.09 54.94 4.04
N LEU A 321 28.74 53.88 3.53
CA LEU A 321 29.90 53.27 4.20
C LEU A 321 31.10 54.23 4.29
N LYS A 322 31.37 55.06 3.27
CA LYS A 322 32.40 56.11 3.35
C LYS A 322 32.07 57.18 4.40
N GLN A 323 30.80 57.57 4.52
CA GLN A 323 30.33 58.53 5.52
C GLN A 323 30.46 57.96 6.94
N LEU A 324 30.07 56.70 7.16
CA LEU A 324 30.20 56.01 8.45
C LEU A 324 31.68 55.84 8.84
N HIS A 325 32.56 55.55 7.87
CA HIS A 325 33.99 55.48 8.11
C HIS A 325 34.60 56.82 8.54
N ARG A 326 34.22 57.94 7.88
CA ARG A 326 34.66 59.30 8.27
C ARG A 326 34.19 59.68 9.68
N SER A 327 33.02 59.16 10.08
CA SER A 327 32.42 59.40 11.39
C SER A 327 32.97 58.49 12.50
N ARG A 328 34.01 57.68 12.21
CA ARG A 328 34.68 56.76 13.15
C ARG A 328 33.77 55.72 13.81
N VAL A 329 32.72 55.28 13.11
CA VAL A 329 31.83 54.21 13.58
C VAL A 329 32.60 52.88 13.60
N ASP A 330 32.39 52.07 14.64
CA ASP A 330 33.05 50.77 14.77
C ASP A 330 32.48 49.76 13.77
N PHE A 331 33.34 49.27 12.86
CA PHE A 331 32.99 48.24 11.88
C PHE A 331 33.18 46.82 12.44
N ASN A 332 33.43 46.68 13.74
CA ASN A 332 33.55 45.40 14.44
C ASN A 332 32.30 45.03 15.23
N THR A 333 31.20 45.74 15.07
CA THR A 333 29.94 45.47 15.76
C THR A 333 28.86 44.99 14.79
N GLY A 334 28.24 43.83 15.07
CA GLY A 334 27.15 43.27 14.27
C GLY A 334 27.54 42.41 13.06
N GLY A 335 28.83 42.14 12.83
CA GLY A 335 29.31 41.28 11.74
C GLY A 335 29.11 41.82 10.30
N PRO A 336 29.52 43.06 9.99
CA PRO A 336 29.29 43.68 8.68
C PRO A 336 29.98 42.95 7.52
N LEU A 337 31.14 42.32 7.76
CA LEU A 337 31.82 41.48 6.77
C LEU A 337 30.98 40.24 6.40
N CYS A 338 30.35 39.57 7.38
CA CYS A 338 29.44 38.45 7.12
C CYS A 338 28.21 38.91 6.33
N MET A 339 27.63 40.05 6.71
CA MET A 339 26.43 40.60 6.05
C MET A 339 26.71 41.03 4.61
N ALA A 340 27.88 41.60 4.32
CA ALA A 340 28.29 41.94 2.95
C ALA A 340 28.43 40.69 2.06
N ILE A 341 28.97 39.58 2.61
CA ILE A 341 29.12 38.31 1.87
C ILE A 341 27.76 37.65 1.64
N LEU A 342 26.86 37.68 2.63
CA LEU A 342 25.50 37.15 2.49
C LEU A 342 24.65 37.92 1.46
N SER A 343 24.91 39.21 1.28
CA SER A 343 24.13 40.13 0.43
C SER A 343 24.68 40.29 -1.00
N LYS A 344 25.64 39.45 -1.42
CA LYS A 344 26.29 39.52 -2.75
C LYS A 344 25.31 39.62 -3.92
N GLU A 345 24.24 38.84 -3.92
CA GLU A 345 23.21 38.85 -4.97
C GLU A 345 22.44 40.18 -5.05
N GLN A 346 22.30 40.88 -3.92
CA GLN A 346 21.69 42.21 -3.89
C GLN A 346 22.63 43.26 -4.47
N HIS A 347 23.92 43.20 -4.13
CA HIS A 347 24.93 44.11 -4.68
C HIS A 347 25.04 43.97 -6.21
N GLU A 348 24.98 42.74 -6.73
CA GLU A 348 24.98 42.47 -8.17
C GLU A 348 23.78 43.09 -8.90
N LYS A 349 22.58 43.07 -8.28
CA LYS A 349 21.38 43.73 -8.83
C LYS A 349 21.48 45.25 -8.86
N GLU A 350 22.20 45.83 -7.91
CA GLU A 350 22.41 47.28 -7.78
C GLU A 350 23.66 47.76 -8.55
N GLY A 351 24.37 46.85 -9.22
CA GLY A 351 25.58 47.18 -9.99
C GLY A 351 26.82 47.48 -9.13
N VAL A 352 26.80 47.07 -7.86
CA VAL A 352 27.87 47.33 -6.88
C VAL A 352 28.76 46.10 -6.70
N SER A 353 30.08 46.32 -6.71
CA SER A 353 31.07 45.29 -6.45
C SER A 353 31.13 44.93 -4.96
N THR A 354 30.77 43.69 -4.61
CA THR A 354 30.91 43.16 -3.23
C THR A 354 32.37 43.22 -2.75
N LYS A 355 33.34 43.12 -3.67
CA LYS A 355 34.76 43.30 -3.39
C LYS A 355 35.06 44.70 -2.85
N ASP A 356 34.47 45.73 -3.45
CA ASP A 356 34.75 47.12 -3.08
C ASP A 356 34.18 47.43 -1.68
N ILE A 357 33.05 46.81 -1.34
CA ILE A 357 32.45 46.87 0.00
C ILE A 357 33.36 46.18 1.02
N LEU A 358 33.84 44.96 0.73
CA LEU A 358 34.75 44.24 1.62
C LEU A 358 36.08 45.00 1.84
N GLU A 359 36.66 45.55 0.76
CA GLU A 359 37.88 46.35 0.86
C GLU A 359 37.69 47.63 1.68
N LEU A 360 36.53 48.28 1.55
CA LEU A 360 36.19 49.48 2.30
C LEU A 360 35.97 49.15 3.78
N LEU A 361 35.27 48.07 4.11
CA LEU A 361 35.03 47.64 5.49
C LEU A 361 36.35 47.33 6.21
N VAL A 362 37.27 46.62 5.56
CA VAL A 362 38.56 46.29 6.18
C VAL A 362 39.47 47.52 6.27
N ARG A 363 39.49 48.41 5.26
CA ARG A 363 40.15 49.73 5.40
C ARG A 363 39.53 50.57 6.53
N GLY A 364 38.25 50.33 6.82
CA GLY A 364 37.52 50.89 7.93
C GLY A 364 37.81 50.28 9.30
N GLY A 365 38.68 49.28 9.38
CA GLY A 365 39.07 48.64 10.63
C GLY A 365 38.24 47.42 11.02
N ALA A 366 37.45 46.86 10.08
CA ALA A 366 36.72 45.61 10.31
C ALA A 366 37.69 44.41 10.43
N ASP A 367 37.55 43.65 11.51
CA ASP A 367 38.35 42.49 11.84
C ASP A 367 37.85 41.25 11.08
N PRO A 368 38.65 40.67 10.17
CA PRO A 368 38.28 39.45 9.44
C PRO A 368 38.14 38.21 10.34
N SER A 369 38.57 38.28 11.60
CA SER A 369 38.44 37.22 12.59
C SER A 369 37.13 37.28 13.39
N GLN A 370 36.35 38.36 13.25
CA GLN A 370 35.10 38.55 14.00
C GLN A 370 34.14 37.38 13.74
N LYS A 371 33.54 36.83 14.79
CA LYS A 371 32.59 35.73 14.70
C LYS A 371 31.16 36.20 14.95
N ASP A 372 30.20 35.60 14.27
CA ASP A 372 28.77 35.78 14.54
C ASP A 372 28.32 35.03 15.81
N ASP A 373 27.03 35.12 16.17
CA ASP A 373 26.44 34.44 17.34
C ASP A 373 26.56 32.89 17.29
N LYS A 374 26.85 32.33 16.11
CA LYS A 374 27.10 30.89 15.89
C LYS A 374 28.61 30.58 15.81
N GLY A 375 29.46 31.54 16.16
CA GLY A 375 30.91 31.44 16.10
C GLY A 375 31.48 31.37 14.68
N GLN A 376 30.71 31.67 13.64
CA GLN A 376 31.18 31.65 12.24
C GLN A 376 31.93 32.94 11.95
N SER A 377 33.17 32.83 11.48
CA SER A 377 33.89 33.96 10.90
C SER A 377 33.44 34.24 9.46
N PRO A 378 33.70 35.44 8.89
CA PRO A 378 33.47 35.75 7.48
C PRO A 378 34.00 34.68 6.51
N LEU A 379 35.14 34.05 6.86
CA LEU A 379 35.73 32.94 6.10
C LEU A 379 34.83 31.70 6.04
N HIS A 380 34.12 31.35 7.12
CA HIS A 380 33.17 30.25 7.10
C HIS A 380 31.95 30.55 6.22
N ILE A 381 31.47 31.80 6.25
CA ILE A 381 30.34 32.24 5.43
C ILE A 381 30.71 32.27 3.94
N ALA A 382 31.90 32.77 3.61
CA ALA A 382 32.44 32.74 2.25
C ALA A 382 32.62 31.30 1.73
N ALA A 383 33.14 30.40 2.58
CA ALA A 383 33.26 28.97 2.28
C ALA A 383 31.89 28.30 2.05
N MET A 384 30.87 28.65 2.84
CA MET A 384 29.50 28.14 2.67
C MET A 384 28.85 28.61 1.36
N ARG A 385 29.12 29.85 0.93
CA ARG A 385 28.59 30.44 -0.31
C ARG A 385 29.41 30.13 -1.57
N ASN A 386 30.50 29.36 -1.44
CA ASN A 386 31.45 29.09 -2.52
C ASN A 386 32.05 30.36 -3.15
N ASP A 387 32.30 31.40 -2.34
CA ASP A 387 32.84 32.70 -2.78
C ASP A 387 34.37 32.77 -2.64
N LYS A 388 35.09 32.34 -3.69
CA LYS A 388 36.56 32.31 -3.71
C LYS A 388 37.17 33.71 -3.57
N GLU A 389 36.60 34.70 -4.24
CA GLU A 389 37.08 36.09 -4.22
C GLU A 389 36.97 36.68 -2.82
N ALA A 390 35.88 36.41 -2.09
CA ALA A 390 35.75 36.83 -0.69
C ALA A 390 36.80 36.16 0.21
N ILE A 391 37.07 34.85 0.04
CA ILE A 391 38.14 34.16 0.78
C ILE A 391 39.51 34.80 0.50
N HIS A 392 39.81 35.13 -0.76
CA HIS A 392 41.07 35.79 -1.14
C HIS A 392 41.24 37.12 -0.41
N ILE A 393 40.21 37.97 -0.43
CA ILE A 393 40.25 39.30 0.20
C ILE A 393 40.45 39.16 1.71
N LEU A 394 39.65 38.32 2.37
CA LEU A 394 39.71 38.12 3.82
C LEU A 394 41.07 37.58 4.28
N ILE A 395 41.70 36.68 3.52
CA ILE A 395 43.03 36.15 3.83
C ILE A 395 44.13 37.16 3.54
N SER A 396 44.05 37.90 2.42
CA SER A 396 45.00 38.99 2.14
C SER A 396 45.00 40.09 3.20
N MET A 397 43.93 40.13 4.01
CA MET A 397 43.68 41.08 5.08
C MET A 397 43.93 40.50 6.49
N GLY A 398 44.54 39.32 6.59
CA GLY A 398 44.98 38.72 7.86
C GLY A 398 44.04 37.70 8.47
N GLY A 399 43.00 37.25 7.76
CA GLY A 399 42.14 36.16 8.21
C GLY A 399 42.88 34.82 8.31
N ASP A 400 42.69 34.11 9.42
CA ASP A 400 43.26 32.78 9.61
C ASP A 400 42.50 31.72 8.80
N VAL A 401 43.20 31.07 7.86
CA VAL A 401 42.66 30.01 6.99
C VAL A 401 42.12 28.80 7.79
N ASN A 402 42.61 28.61 9.02
CA ASN A 402 42.26 27.51 9.91
C ASN A 402 41.37 27.94 11.09
N VAL A 403 40.77 29.13 11.02
CA VAL A 403 39.88 29.67 12.05
C VAL A 403 38.79 28.66 12.43
N ARG A 404 38.54 28.47 13.73
CA ARG A 404 37.57 27.48 14.23
C ARG A 404 36.28 28.15 14.72
N ASN A 405 35.13 27.62 14.34
CA ASN A 405 33.83 28.05 14.89
C ASN A 405 33.50 27.40 16.24
N ILE A 406 32.29 27.62 16.81
CA ILE A 406 31.89 27.01 18.10
C ILE A 406 31.91 25.47 18.10
N ARG A 407 31.82 24.86 16.92
CA ARG A 407 31.91 23.41 16.74
C ARG A 407 33.34 22.93 16.47
N ASN A 408 34.34 23.80 16.62
CA ASN A 408 35.72 23.55 16.19
C ASN A 408 35.90 23.26 14.69
N ALA A 409 34.86 23.42 13.85
CA ALA A 409 34.98 23.24 12.41
C ALA A 409 35.71 24.43 11.77
N THR A 410 36.50 24.15 10.73
CA THR A 410 37.26 25.15 9.95
C THR A 410 36.53 25.55 8.66
N PRO A 411 36.93 26.64 7.96
CA PRO A 411 36.36 26.99 6.65
C PRO A 411 36.42 25.83 5.65
N LEU A 412 37.45 24.99 5.71
CA LEU A 412 37.58 23.82 4.84
C LEU A 412 36.52 22.73 5.15
N HIS A 413 36.19 22.49 6.43
CA HIS A 413 35.09 21.60 6.81
C HIS A 413 33.76 22.10 6.23
N ILE A 414 33.51 23.40 6.34
CA ILE A 414 32.30 24.02 5.81
C ILE A 414 32.27 23.93 4.28
N ALA A 415 33.37 24.28 3.59
CA ALA A 415 33.44 24.20 2.14
C ALA A 415 33.17 22.78 1.62
N LEU A 416 33.71 21.75 2.28
CA LEU A 416 33.49 20.35 1.91
C LEU A 416 32.04 19.90 2.18
N LYS A 417 31.47 20.28 3.32
CA LYS A 417 30.08 19.96 3.71
C LYS A 417 29.04 20.59 2.79
N TYR A 418 29.29 21.80 2.29
CA TYR A 418 28.38 22.53 1.40
C TYR A 418 28.75 22.38 -0.09
N HIS A 419 29.66 21.47 -0.44
CA HIS A 419 30.10 21.20 -1.82
C HIS A 419 30.65 22.43 -2.57
N ALA A 420 31.31 23.34 -1.86
CA ALA A 420 31.87 24.59 -2.38
C ALA A 420 33.22 24.37 -3.08
N ARG A 421 33.19 23.80 -4.30
CA ARG A 421 34.37 23.35 -5.06
C ARG A 421 35.47 24.40 -5.25
N GLN A 422 35.12 25.64 -5.62
CA GLN A 422 36.11 26.69 -5.88
C GLN A 422 36.82 27.13 -4.59
N CYS A 423 36.08 27.16 -3.48
CA CYS A 423 36.63 27.46 -2.17
C CYS A 423 37.48 26.32 -1.63
N VAL A 424 37.08 25.05 -1.83
CA VAL A 424 37.91 23.90 -1.44
C VAL A 424 39.27 23.94 -2.14
N GLU A 425 39.28 24.10 -3.47
CA GLU A 425 40.54 24.17 -4.23
C GLU A 425 41.43 25.33 -3.79
N TYR A 426 40.84 26.50 -3.54
CA TYR A 426 41.60 27.67 -3.13
C TYR A 426 42.11 27.59 -1.68
N LEU A 427 41.30 27.09 -0.74
CA LEU A 427 41.72 26.83 0.64
C LEU A 427 42.83 25.77 0.68
N MET A 428 42.78 24.78 -0.23
CA MET A 428 43.88 23.84 -0.41
C MET A 428 45.15 24.58 -0.88
N GLU A 429 45.09 25.41 -1.93
CA GLU A 429 46.24 26.22 -2.39
C GLU A 429 46.89 27.04 -1.28
N LEU A 430 46.08 27.54 -0.35
CA LEU A 430 46.50 28.31 0.82
C LEU A 430 47.03 27.46 1.99
N ARG A 431 47.20 26.14 1.79
CA ARG A 431 47.70 25.18 2.78
C ARG A 431 46.86 25.13 4.07
N ALA A 432 45.53 25.17 3.93
CA ALA A 432 44.64 24.85 5.04
C ALA A 432 44.96 23.48 5.65
N ASP A 433 44.91 23.38 6.98
CA ASP A 433 45.23 22.17 7.72
C ASP A 433 44.06 21.18 7.66
N TYR A 434 44.32 20.03 7.05
CA TYR A 434 43.35 18.97 6.82
C TYR A 434 43.07 18.10 8.05
N ASN A 435 43.96 18.14 9.04
CA ASN A 435 43.99 17.21 10.16
C ASN A 435 43.29 17.77 11.41
N LEU A 436 42.95 19.06 11.42
CA LEU A 436 42.19 19.67 12.52
C LEU A 436 40.83 18.98 12.66
N GLN A 437 40.49 18.56 13.87
CA GLN A 437 39.22 17.90 14.17
C GLN A 437 38.20 18.89 14.74
N ASP A 438 36.95 18.72 14.35
CA ASP A 438 35.81 19.40 14.94
C ASP A 438 35.35 18.74 16.26
N ASN A 439 34.25 19.23 16.85
CA ASN A 439 33.73 18.72 18.12
C ASN A 439 33.26 17.27 18.04
N ASP A 440 32.92 16.80 16.84
CA ASP A 440 32.48 15.44 16.52
C ASP A 440 33.69 14.51 16.20
N GLY A 441 34.91 15.04 16.28
CA GLY A 441 36.15 14.31 16.01
C GLY A 441 36.44 14.14 14.51
N GLU A 442 35.69 14.82 13.64
CA GLU A 442 35.86 14.74 12.20
C GLU A 442 36.93 15.72 11.72
N SER A 443 37.87 15.23 10.91
CA SER A 443 38.79 16.09 10.15
C SER A 443 38.22 16.45 8.78
N ALA A 444 38.86 17.37 8.06
CA ALA A 444 38.43 17.74 6.71
C ALA A 444 38.37 16.52 5.78
N PHE A 445 39.25 15.53 5.97
CA PHE A 445 39.19 14.26 5.23
C PHE A 445 37.95 13.42 5.55
N HIS A 446 37.54 13.34 6.82
CA HIS A 446 36.35 12.61 7.22
C HIS A 446 35.10 13.20 6.55
N VAL A 447 34.98 14.54 6.57
CA VAL A 447 33.88 15.26 5.92
C VAL A 447 33.94 15.10 4.39
N ALA A 448 35.14 15.12 3.79
CA ALA A 448 35.31 14.91 2.35
C ALA A 448 34.86 13.52 1.89
N VAL A 449 35.15 12.46 2.66
CA VAL A 449 34.74 11.08 2.33
C VAL A 449 33.22 10.89 2.49
N GLN A 450 32.62 11.45 3.53
CA GLN A 450 31.16 11.40 3.70
C GLN A 450 30.43 12.17 2.59
N ALA A 451 31.00 13.29 2.14
CA ALA A 451 30.50 14.09 1.03
C ALA A 451 30.90 13.57 -0.36
N ALA A 452 31.60 12.42 -0.45
CA ALA A 452 32.33 11.98 -1.63
C ALA A 452 31.47 11.77 -2.88
N GLN A 453 30.17 11.45 -2.76
CA GLN A 453 29.30 11.26 -3.93
C GLN A 453 29.31 12.47 -4.89
N ASN A 454 29.58 13.67 -4.38
CA ASN A 454 29.61 14.92 -5.16
C ASN A 454 31.02 15.53 -5.33
N ASN A 455 32.06 15.00 -4.66
CA ASN A 455 33.38 15.66 -4.51
C ASN A 455 34.59 14.74 -4.78
N LEU A 456 34.43 13.63 -5.50
CA LEU A 456 35.49 12.61 -5.74
C LEU A 456 36.81 13.19 -6.26
N ASP A 457 36.76 14.12 -7.22
CA ASP A 457 37.98 14.73 -7.79
C ASP A 457 38.76 15.55 -6.75
N LEU A 458 38.05 16.25 -5.86
CA LEU A 458 38.65 17.08 -4.82
C LEU A 458 39.27 16.22 -3.74
N PHE A 459 38.55 15.16 -3.35
CA PHE A 459 39.07 14.16 -2.44
C PHE A 459 40.36 13.51 -2.97
N ALA A 460 40.40 13.15 -4.25
CA ALA A 460 41.61 12.65 -4.91
C ALA A 460 42.75 13.68 -4.88
N LYS A 461 42.49 14.95 -5.24
CA LYS A 461 43.49 16.03 -5.16
C LYS A 461 44.01 16.29 -3.74
N MET A 462 43.17 16.15 -2.72
CA MET A 462 43.57 16.31 -1.32
C MET A 462 44.52 15.19 -0.88
N LEU A 463 44.26 13.95 -1.33
CA LEU A 463 45.11 12.79 -1.04
C LEU A 463 46.49 12.83 -1.72
N GLU A 464 46.61 13.57 -2.83
CA GLU A 464 47.88 13.73 -3.56
C GLU A 464 48.91 14.64 -2.87
N ARG A 465 48.54 15.32 -1.78
CA ARG A 465 49.44 16.23 -1.05
C ARG A 465 50.08 15.55 0.17
N ASP A 466 51.37 15.81 0.40
CA ASP A 466 52.17 15.18 1.46
C ASP A 466 51.73 15.55 2.89
N ALA A 467 51.00 16.66 3.08
CA ALA A 467 50.55 17.13 4.39
C ALA A 467 49.34 16.37 4.99
N ALA A 468 48.77 15.41 4.26
CA ALA A 468 47.62 14.63 4.69
C ALA A 468 48.03 13.45 5.58
N GLU A 469 47.61 13.43 6.85
CA GLU A 469 47.80 12.26 7.71
C GLU A 469 46.63 11.27 7.55
N CYS A 470 46.91 10.04 7.11
CA CYS A 470 45.88 9.03 6.83
C CYS A 470 45.42 8.24 8.08
N ASP A 471 46.14 8.35 9.19
CA ASP A 471 45.89 7.57 10.40
C ASP A 471 45.22 8.39 11.52
N VAL A 472 44.66 9.55 11.18
CA VAL A 472 43.92 10.39 12.14
C VAL A 472 42.64 9.67 12.55
N LEU A 473 42.61 9.20 13.80
CA LEU A 473 41.49 8.46 14.39
C LEU A 473 40.34 9.42 14.76
N ASN A 474 39.11 9.15 14.32
CA ASN A 474 37.94 9.85 14.84
C ASN A 474 37.57 9.32 16.23
N ALA A 475 38.15 9.90 17.28
CA ALA A 475 38.00 9.43 18.66
C ALA A 475 36.61 9.66 19.30
N LYS A 476 35.65 10.29 18.60
CA LYS A 476 34.33 10.69 19.16
C LYS A 476 33.11 10.13 18.41
N ASN A 477 33.30 9.57 17.22
CA ASN A 477 32.32 8.72 16.52
C ASN A 477 32.26 7.32 17.18
N TYR A 478 31.07 6.70 17.25
CA TYR A 478 30.82 5.34 17.77
C TYR A 478 31.75 4.21 17.23
N ARG A 479 32.49 4.41 16.13
CA ARG A 479 33.36 3.41 15.47
C ARG A 479 34.87 3.62 15.58
N CYS A 480 35.36 4.80 16.00
CA CYS A 480 36.80 5.11 16.01
C CYS A 480 37.52 4.87 14.66
N ASP A 481 36.85 5.15 13.53
CA ASP A 481 37.36 4.85 12.19
C ASP A 481 38.58 5.73 11.81
N THR A 482 39.53 5.15 11.08
CA THR A 482 40.62 5.88 10.38
C THR A 482 40.22 6.23 8.93
N LEU A 483 41.00 7.08 8.25
CA LEU A 483 40.79 7.36 6.82
C LEU A 483 40.91 6.09 5.96
N THR A 484 41.78 5.15 6.37
CA THR A 484 41.94 3.84 5.74
C THR A 484 40.68 2.99 5.83
N ASP A 485 39.95 3.04 6.96
CA ASP A 485 38.69 2.31 7.15
C ASP A 485 37.54 2.92 6.35
N LEU A 486 37.59 4.24 6.13
CA LEU A 486 36.66 4.96 5.29
C LEU A 486 36.92 4.72 3.78
N LEU A 487 38.18 4.68 3.36
CA LEU A 487 38.59 4.40 1.97
C LEU A 487 38.16 2.99 1.50
N LYS A 488 38.15 1.99 2.40
CA LYS A 488 37.63 0.64 2.11
C LYS A 488 36.13 0.60 1.80
N ARG A 489 35.37 1.64 2.16
CA ARG A 489 33.91 1.74 1.95
C ARG A 489 33.53 2.47 0.67
N VAL A 490 34.50 3.08 -0.02
CA VAL A 490 34.30 3.79 -1.28
C VAL A 490 34.35 2.78 -2.44
N PRO A 491 33.34 2.71 -3.33
CA PRO A 491 33.35 1.80 -4.49
C PRO A 491 34.62 1.93 -5.35
N GLN A 492 35.27 0.81 -5.69
CA GLN A 492 36.58 0.82 -6.38
C GLN A 492 36.57 1.55 -7.73
N LYS A 493 35.44 1.53 -8.45
CA LYS A 493 35.22 2.31 -9.68
C LYS A 493 35.41 3.83 -9.52
N TRP A 494 35.42 4.32 -8.28
CA TRP A 494 35.60 5.74 -7.94
C TRP A 494 37.05 6.09 -7.57
N ILE A 495 37.96 5.12 -7.52
CA ILE A 495 39.38 5.32 -7.15
C ILE A 495 40.25 4.99 -8.37
N SER A 496 41.00 5.98 -8.88
CA SER A 496 41.89 5.78 -10.03
C SER A 496 43.07 4.84 -9.70
N LYS A 497 43.57 4.09 -10.69
CA LYS A 497 44.74 3.20 -10.52
C LYS A 497 45.98 3.96 -10.04
N GLU A 498 46.13 5.21 -10.46
CA GLU A 498 47.22 6.09 -10.05
C GLU A 498 47.13 6.47 -8.56
N LEU A 499 45.92 6.75 -8.08
CA LEU A 499 45.64 7.03 -6.67
C LEU A 499 45.85 5.78 -5.79
N GLN A 500 45.47 4.58 -6.26
CA GLN A 500 45.74 3.32 -5.56
C GLN A 500 47.24 3.05 -5.35
N LEU A 501 48.06 3.31 -6.38
CA LEU A 501 49.52 3.16 -6.31
C LEU A 501 50.16 4.13 -5.31
N LYS A 502 49.72 5.40 -5.30
CA LYS A 502 50.18 6.41 -4.33
C LYS A 502 49.75 6.05 -2.91
N LEU A 503 48.50 5.66 -2.68
CA LEU A 503 48.01 5.22 -1.37
C LEU A 503 48.81 4.03 -0.84
N LYS A 504 49.11 3.05 -1.71
CA LYS A 504 49.95 1.89 -1.37
C LYS A 504 51.37 2.29 -0.95
N SER A 505 51.96 3.29 -1.61
CA SER A 505 53.28 3.84 -1.24
C SER A 505 53.29 4.58 0.10
N ARG A 506 52.11 5.01 0.59
CA ARG A 506 51.90 5.66 1.89
C ARG A 506 51.38 4.70 2.97
N GLY A 507 51.43 3.38 2.72
CA GLY A 507 51.02 2.35 3.69
C GLY A 507 49.52 2.05 3.73
N VAL A 508 48.72 2.66 2.84
CA VAL A 508 47.27 2.47 2.75
C VAL A 508 46.94 1.50 1.61
N ASP A 509 46.65 0.23 1.94
CA ASP A 509 46.33 -0.77 0.93
C ASP A 509 44.83 -0.80 0.60
N VAL A 510 44.50 -0.50 -0.66
CA VAL A 510 43.14 -0.46 -1.19
C VAL A 510 42.97 -1.60 -2.21
N GLN A 511 43.14 -2.84 -1.77
CA GLN A 511 42.73 -4.03 -2.54
C GLN A 511 41.27 -4.36 -2.21
N VAL A 512 40.43 -4.58 -3.23
CA VAL A 512 38.98 -4.78 -3.08
C VAL A 512 38.47 -5.98 -3.88
N HIS A 513 37.73 -6.82 -3.16
CA HIS A 513 36.44 -7.46 -3.50
C HIS A 513 36.15 -7.91 -4.94
N ASP A 514 36.78 -8.98 -5.40
CA ASP A 514 36.07 -9.96 -6.26
C ASP A 514 36.19 -11.39 -5.70
N GLU A 515 37.22 -11.68 -4.89
CA GLU A 515 37.39 -12.99 -4.25
C GLU A 515 36.73 -13.09 -2.85
N VAL A 516 36.17 -11.98 -2.33
CA VAL A 516 35.65 -11.89 -0.95
C VAL A 516 34.16 -12.16 -0.83
N GLU A 517 33.36 -12.17 -1.91
CA GLU A 517 32.00 -12.75 -1.81
C GLU A 517 32.06 -14.26 -1.54
N ALA A 518 33.12 -14.94 -1.98
CA ALA A 518 33.39 -16.32 -1.58
C ALA A 518 34.04 -16.44 -0.19
N ALA A 519 34.94 -15.50 0.18
CA ALA A 519 35.67 -15.56 1.46
C ALA A 519 34.93 -14.97 2.68
N LEU A 520 33.91 -14.10 2.52
CA LEU A 520 33.09 -13.60 3.63
C LEU A 520 32.22 -14.69 4.27
N HIS A 521 32.01 -15.79 3.56
CA HIS A 521 31.27 -16.95 4.06
C HIS A 521 32.13 -17.92 4.90
N GLU A 522 33.45 -17.77 4.94
CA GLU A 522 34.33 -18.78 5.57
C GLU A 522 34.26 -18.81 7.12
N ASP A 523 33.81 -17.72 7.77
CA ASP A 523 33.73 -17.60 9.25
C ASP A 523 32.31 -17.23 9.78
N THR A 524 31.28 -17.19 8.92
CA THR A 524 29.91 -16.82 9.32
C THR A 524 29.02 -18.04 9.56
N THR A 525 28.26 -18.08 10.65
CA THR A 525 27.25 -19.13 10.86
C THR A 525 26.04 -18.86 9.95
N HIS A 526 25.99 -19.49 8.77
CA HIS A 526 24.83 -19.43 7.87
C HIS A 526 23.69 -20.28 8.42
N VAL A 527 22.45 -19.84 8.22
CA VAL A 527 21.24 -20.54 8.68
C VAL A 527 20.27 -20.66 7.52
N ASP A 528 19.83 -21.88 7.22
CA ASP A 528 18.85 -22.13 6.17
C ASP A 528 17.42 -22.05 6.73
N ILE A 529 16.75 -20.93 6.46
CA ILE A 529 15.37 -20.66 6.88
C ILE A 529 14.59 -20.17 5.66
N ALA A 530 13.51 -20.88 5.32
CA ALA A 530 12.61 -20.45 4.26
C ALA A 530 12.04 -19.05 4.54
N GLY A 531 12.27 -18.11 3.61
CA GLY A 531 11.84 -16.72 3.71
C GLY A 531 12.84 -15.77 4.39
N LEU A 532 14.02 -16.25 4.79
CA LEU A 532 15.13 -15.43 5.25
C LEU A 532 16.04 -15.06 4.07
N GLU A 533 16.26 -13.77 3.86
CA GLU A 533 17.35 -13.22 3.06
C GLU A 533 18.41 -12.68 4.02
N ASP A 534 19.45 -13.46 4.26
CA ASP A 534 20.43 -13.20 5.30
C ASP A 534 21.43 -12.10 4.91
N ALA A 535 21.89 -11.30 5.87
CA ALA A 535 22.97 -10.34 5.65
C ALA A 535 24.31 -11.07 5.55
N TYR A 536 25.20 -10.61 4.68
CA TYR A 536 26.51 -11.24 4.46
C TYR A 536 27.38 -11.26 5.72
N MET A 537 27.22 -10.28 6.62
CA MET A 537 28.00 -10.18 7.85
C MET A 537 27.30 -10.82 9.07
N ALA A 538 26.13 -11.43 8.89
CA ALA A 538 25.35 -12.01 9.97
C ALA A 538 26.07 -13.20 10.62
N GLY A 539 26.13 -13.21 11.95
CA GLY A 539 26.82 -14.25 12.72
C GLY A 539 28.35 -14.23 12.62
N GLY A 540 28.94 -13.24 11.94
CA GLY A 540 30.39 -13.02 11.90
C GLY A 540 30.87 -12.01 12.97
N LYS A 541 32.13 -11.58 12.87
CA LYS A 541 32.75 -10.62 13.81
C LYS A 541 32.04 -9.27 13.93
N ASN A 542 31.32 -8.88 12.87
CA ASN A 542 30.59 -7.61 12.77
C ASN A 542 29.07 -7.80 12.84
N SER A 543 28.59 -8.91 13.41
CA SER A 543 27.16 -9.22 13.51
C SER A 543 26.35 -8.15 14.28
N LEU A 544 26.99 -7.45 15.21
CA LEU A 544 26.36 -6.37 15.99
C LEU A 544 26.04 -5.13 15.14
N ASP A 545 26.70 -4.94 14.00
CA ASP A 545 26.37 -3.88 13.03
C ASP A 545 25.21 -4.29 12.11
N CYS A 546 24.78 -5.57 12.14
CA CYS A 546 23.76 -6.09 11.24
C CYS A 546 22.35 -5.85 11.78
N THR A 547 21.43 -5.55 10.87
CA THR A 547 20.00 -5.35 11.15
C THR A 547 19.17 -6.43 10.45
N LEU A 548 18.33 -7.13 11.22
CA LEU A 548 17.32 -8.04 10.69
C LEU A 548 15.99 -7.30 10.50
N ILE A 549 15.54 -7.15 9.27
CA ILE A 549 14.25 -6.57 8.93
C ILE A 549 13.16 -7.64 9.05
N LEU A 550 12.19 -7.43 9.92
CA LEU A 550 11.01 -8.28 10.04
C LEU A 550 9.87 -7.69 9.22
N ALA A 551 9.39 -8.43 8.22
CA ALA A 551 8.32 -8.02 7.32
C ALA A 551 7.12 -8.97 7.38
N GLU A 552 5.93 -8.47 7.72
CA GLU A 552 4.70 -9.26 7.74
C GLU A 552 3.87 -9.04 6.47
N GLY A 553 3.47 -10.14 5.84
CA GLY A 553 2.64 -10.12 4.65
C GLY A 553 3.42 -9.88 3.34
N THR A 554 2.71 -10.05 2.22
CA THR A 554 3.28 -9.88 0.88
C THR A 554 3.68 -8.43 0.59
N SER A 555 2.93 -7.47 1.15
CA SER A 555 3.18 -6.03 0.99
C SER A 555 4.53 -5.61 1.56
N ALA A 556 4.75 -5.86 2.86
CA ALA A 556 5.99 -5.52 3.54
C ALA A 556 7.19 -6.29 2.97
N ASN A 557 7.00 -7.56 2.58
CA ASN A 557 8.06 -8.36 1.97
C ASN A 557 8.56 -7.77 0.65
N GLN A 558 7.65 -7.34 -0.24
CA GLN A 558 8.03 -6.69 -1.50
C GLN A 558 8.83 -5.40 -1.26
N PHE A 559 8.38 -4.59 -0.30
CA PHE A 559 9.10 -3.36 0.08
C PHE A 559 10.46 -3.68 0.69
N ALA A 560 10.55 -4.64 1.61
CA ALA A 560 11.81 -5.05 2.24
C ALA A 560 12.83 -5.55 1.21
N LYS A 561 12.40 -6.38 0.24
CA LYS A 561 13.25 -6.85 -0.86
C LYS A 561 13.73 -5.70 -1.74
N ALA A 562 12.86 -4.77 -2.10
CA ALA A 562 13.22 -3.59 -2.87
C ALA A 562 14.20 -2.70 -2.07
N ALA A 563 13.98 -2.50 -0.78
CA ALA A 563 14.87 -1.75 0.09
C ALA A 563 16.24 -2.42 0.21
N LEU A 564 16.31 -3.76 0.32
CA LEU A 564 17.58 -4.50 0.35
C LEU A 564 18.38 -4.37 -0.96
N GLN A 565 17.72 -4.19 -2.12
CA GLN A 565 18.41 -3.92 -3.38
C GLN A 565 19.10 -2.55 -3.36
N VAL A 566 18.54 -1.57 -2.65
CA VAL A 566 19.09 -0.21 -2.54
C VAL A 566 20.13 -0.11 -1.42
N LEU A 567 19.84 -0.67 -0.25
CA LEU A 567 20.72 -0.64 0.94
C LEU A 567 21.91 -1.61 0.82
N GLY A 568 21.77 -2.66 0.02
CA GLY A 568 22.73 -3.76 -0.07
C GLY A 568 22.61 -4.77 1.08
N LYS A 569 23.04 -6.01 0.83
CA LYS A 569 22.94 -7.14 1.77
C LYS A 569 24.11 -7.28 2.73
N HIS A 570 25.05 -6.32 2.77
CA HIS A 570 26.21 -6.41 3.65
C HIS A 570 25.81 -6.39 5.14
N LYS A 571 24.97 -5.43 5.55
CA LYS A 571 24.53 -5.23 6.95
C LYS A 571 23.05 -5.50 7.16
N TYR A 572 22.25 -5.59 6.11
CA TYR A 572 20.80 -5.73 6.21
C TYR A 572 20.38 -7.10 5.70
N GLY A 573 19.66 -7.83 6.55
CA GLY A 573 18.95 -9.05 6.21
C GLY A 573 17.44 -8.82 6.35
N SER A 574 16.62 -9.67 5.75
CA SER A 574 15.17 -9.62 5.94
C SER A 574 14.59 -11.01 6.18
N TYR A 575 13.64 -11.12 7.11
CA TYR A 575 12.84 -12.31 7.30
C TYR A 575 11.36 -11.96 7.11
N SER A 576 10.73 -12.65 6.16
CA SER A 576 9.32 -12.44 5.84
C SER A 576 8.44 -13.58 6.34
N PHE A 577 7.28 -13.24 6.90
CA PHE A 577 6.29 -14.21 7.36
C PHE A 577 4.86 -13.75 7.06
N THR A 578 3.91 -14.69 7.07
CA THR A 578 2.48 -14.41 6.82
C THR A 578 1.63 -14.83 8.02
N GLY A 579 0.74 -13.94 8.46
CA GLY A 579 -0.18 -14.19 9.56
C GLY A 579 0.35 -13.74 10.94
N ASN A 580 -0.53 -13.78 11.94
CA ASN A 580 -0.23 -13.25 13.27
C ASN A 580 0.77 -14.13 14.04
N LEU A 581 1.82 -13.50 14.58
CA LEU A 581 2.67 -14.11 15.60
C LEU A 581 1.79 -14.57 16.78
N ALA A 582 2.08 -15.75 17.32
CA ALA A 582 1.34 -16.27 18.46
C ALA A 582 1.61 -15.40 19.70
N ASN A 583 0.57 -15.07 20.47
CA ASN A 583 0.77 -14.55 21.82
C ASN A 583 1.39 -15.67 22.68
N LEU A 584 2.69 -15.60 22.90
CA LEU A 584 3.48 -16.67 23.54
C LEU A 584 3.13 -16.95 25.00
N LYS A 585 2.40 -16.05 25.66
CA LYS A 585 1.85 -16.33 26.99
C LYS A 585 0.65 -17.31 26.94
N LEU A 586 0.02 -17.47 25.77
CA LEU A 586 -1.19 -18.28 25.56
C LEU A 586 -0.95 -19.55 24.74
N LYS A 587 0.12 -19.59 23.94
CA LYS A 587 0.45 -20.71 23.07
C LYS A 587 1.92 -21.09 23.25
N CYS A 588 2.18 -22.40 23.30
CA CYS A 588 3.52 -22.97 23.41
C CYS A 588 4.48 -22.36 22.37
N PRO A 589 5.77 -22.14 22.68
CA PRO A 589 6.78 -21.55 21.76
C PRO A 589 7.06 -22.32 20.46
N GLN A 590 6.25 -23.33 20.12
CA GLN A 590 6.37 -24.17 18.92
C GLN A 590 5.89 -23.49 17.62
N SER A 591 5.56 -22.19 17.64
CA SER A 591 5.21 -21.50 16.40
C SER A 591 6.43 -21.43 15.48
N LYS A 592 6.28 -21.95 14.25
CA LYS A 592 7.35 -21.97 13.23
C LYS A 592 8.00 -20.60 13.03
N HIS A 593 7.23 -19.51 13.05
CA HIS A 593 7.75 -18.16 12.88
C HIS A 593 8.60 -17.70 14.07
N VAL A 594 8.20 -18.03 15.29
CA VAL A 594 8.98 -17.70 16.50
C VAL A 594 10.30 -18.46 16.47
N LEU A 595 10.27 -19.76 16.13
CA LEU A 595 11.47 -20.58 15.99
C LEU A 595 12.42 -20.00 14.93
N ASN A 596 11.89 -19.66 13.76
CA ASN A 596 12.66 -19.09 12.66
C ASN A 596 13.28 -17.74 13.02
N ILE A 597 12.56 -16.84 13.70
CA ILE A 597 13.11 -15.54 14.12
C ILE A 597 14.25 -15.76 15.13
N PHE A 598 14.07 -16.66 16.09
CA PHE A 598 15.10 -16.97 17.09
C PHE A 598 16.34 -17.56 16.44
N GLN A 599 16.15 -18.50 15.52
CA GLN A 599 17.24 -19.12 14.78
C GLN A 599 17.95 -18.11 13.87
N ALA A 600 17.22 -17.19 13.22
CA ALA A 600 17.79 -16.10 12.43
C ALA A 600 18.65 -15.15 13.27
N LEU A 601 18.23 -14.86 14.52
CA LEU A 601 18.97 -14.03 15.48
C LEU A 601 20.15 -14.76 16.16
N GLY A 602 20.26 -16.08 16.04
CA GLY A 602 21.24 -16.88 16.78
C GLY A 602 20.89 -17.10 18.26
N LEU A 603 19.61 -17.01 18.61
CA LEU A 603 19.12 -17.22 19.97
C LEU A 603 18.84 -18.72 20.23
N PRO A 604 19.44 -19.34 21.26
CA PRO A 604 19.15 -20.72 21.65
C PRO A 604 17.75 -20.84 22.25
N LEU A 605 16.95 -21.75 21.71
CA LEU A 605 15.57 -22.00 22.14
C LEU A 605 15.46 -22.55 23.57
N GLU A 606 16.53 -23.19 24.06
CA GLU A 606 16.60 -23.80 25.39
C GLU A 606 16.86 -22.77 26.51
N ASN A 607 17.32 -21.56 26.18
CA ASN A 607 17.70 -20.53 27.15
C ASN A 607 16.66 -19.41 27.25
N VAL A 608 15.40 -19.79 27.48
CA VAL A 608 14.32 -18.84 27.79
C VAL A 608 14.68 -18.11 29.09
N ASN A 609 14.70 -16.78 29.06
CA ASN A 609 15.20 -15.89 30.13
C ASN A 609 16.73 -15.89 30.36
N GLY A 610 17.52 -16.35 29.38
CA GLY A 610 18.98 -16.22 29.43
C GLY A 610 19.44 -14.78 29.68
N ALA A 611 20.55 -14.61 30.39
CA ALA A 611 21.16 -13.31 30.60
C ALA A 611 21.85 -12.84 29.29
N TRP A 612 21.30 -11.81 28.65
CA TRP A 612 21.86 -11.16 27.45
C TRP A 612 22.31 -9.74 27.78
N ASN A 613 23.15 -9.61 28.81
CA ASN A 613 23.51 -8.33 29.40
C ASN A 613 25.03 -8.06 29.41
N CYS A 614 25.85 -9.00 28.97
CA CYS A 614 27.29 -8.82 28.87
C CYS A 614 27.77 -8.81 27.39
N PRO A 615 28.85 -8.07 27.07
CA PRO A 615 29.37 -7.98 25.69
C PRO A 615 29.69 -9.34 25.04
N ASN A 616 30.07 -10.34 25.84
CA ASN A 616 30.39 -11.68 25.34
C ASN A 616 29.13 -12.45 24.90
N ASP A 617 27.97 -12.18 25.49
CA ASP A 617 26.71 -12.78 25.07
C ASP A 617 26.17 -12.10 23.81
N LEU A 618 26.30 -10.78 23.70
CA LEU A 618 25.87 -10.04 22.51
C LEU A 618 26.64 -10.46 21.25
N LYS A 619 27.93 -10.78 21.37
CA LYS A 619 28.75 -11.31 20.27
C LYS A 619 28.24 -12.65 19.71
N LYS A 620 27.38 -13.36 20.42
CA LYS A 620 26.75 -14.61 19.94
C LYS A 620 25.55 -14.35 19.04
N LEU A 621 25.00 -13.14 19.04
CA LEU A 621 23.88 -12.77 18.17
C LEU A 621 24.35 -12.69 16.72
N ARG A 622 23.49 -13.13 15.81
CA ARG A 622 23.72 -13.00 14.37
C ARG A 622 23.42 -11.59 13.85
N TYR A 623 22.57 -10.86 14.58
CA TYR A 623 22.17 -9.49 14.28
C TYR A 623 22.16 -8.67 15.57
N GLY A 624 22.70 -7.44 15.52
CA GLY A 624 22.66 -6.49 16.64
C GLY A 624 21.36 -5.70 16.73
N HIS A 625 20.61 -5.61 15.63
CA HIS A 625 19.37 -4.84 15.56
C HIS A 625 18.24 -5.63 14.88
N VAL A 626 17.01 -5.32 15.28
CA VAL A 626 15.77 -5.84 14.69
C VAL A 626 14.90 -4.67 14.28
N LEU A 627 14.68 -4.51 12.98
CA LEU A 627 13.83 -3.47 12.42
C LEU A 627 12.44 -4.03 12.06
N MET A 628 11.41 -3.55 12.72
CA MET A 628 10.01 -3.92 12.41
C MET A 628 9.52 -3.08 11.24
N MET A 629 9.27 -3.73 10.11
CA MET A 629 8.78 -3.11 8.88
C MET A 629 7.38 -3.66 8.58
N MET A 630 6.38 -3.01 9.18
CA MET A 630 4.97 -3.37 9.08
C MET A 630 4.16 -2.22 8.47
N ASP A 631 3.02 -2.53 7.86
CA ASP A 631 2.07 -1.51 7.37
C ASP A 631 1.66 -0.55 8.51
N GLN A 632 1.44 0.73 8.18
CA GLN A 632 1.12 1.79 9.15
C GLN A 632 -0.38 1.84 9.48
N ASP A 633 -0.95 0.68 9.78
CA ASP A 633 -2.35 0.54 10.18
C ASP A 633 -2.50 -0.19 11.51
N ALA A 634 -3.74 -0.28 11.99
CA ALA A 634 -4.06 -0.87 13.28
C ALA A 634 -3.51 -2.32 13.41
N ASP A 635 -3.64 -3.13 12.35
CA ASP A 635 -3.17 -4.51 12.35
C ASP A 635 -1.62 -4.57 12.38
N GLY A 636 -0.93 -3.64 11.68
CA GLY A 636 0.53 -3.47 11.78
C GLY A 636 1.03 -3.10 13.18
N TYR A 637 0.34 -2.22 13.91
CA TYR A 637 0.67 -1.88 15.31
C TYR A 637 0.47 -3.07 16.26
N HIS A 638 -0.55 -3.89 16.02
CA HIS A 638 -0.75 -5.12 16.77
C HIS A 638 0.41 -6.11 16.56
N ILE A 639 0.89 -6.27 15.33
CA ILE A 639 2.04 -7.14 15.01
C ILE A 639 3.32 -6.62 15.69
N ARG A 640 3.59 -5.31 15.65
CA ARG A 640 4.71 -4.68 16.41
C ARG A 640 4.61 -5.03 17.89
N GLY A 641 3.43 -4.91 18.48
CA GLY A 641 3.14 -5.32 19.85
C GLY A 641 3.41 -6.81 20.13
N LEU A 642 3.05 -7.71 19.20
CA LEU A 642 3.31 -9.15 19.33
C LEU A 642 4.81 -9.48 19.26
N VAL A 643 5.59 -8.78 18.42
CA VAL A 643 7.06 -8.92 18.38
C VAL A 643 7.67 -8.47 19.72
N ILE A 644 7.24 -7.31 20.25
CA ILE A 644 7.67 -6.83 21.56
C ILE A 644 7.33 -7.85 22.65
N ASN A 645 6.10 -8.39 22.67
CA ASN A 645 5.67 -9.39 23.62
C ASN A 645 6.47 -10.70 23.51
N MET A 646 6.77 -11.14 22.28
CA MET A 646 7.60 -12.32 22.04
C MET A 646 9.00 -12.14 22.65
N LEU A 647 9.67 -11.03 22.35
CA LEU A 647 11.00 -10.75 22.89
C LEU A 647 10.96 -10.54 24.40
N TYR A 648 9.94 -9.87 24.93
CA TYR A 648 9.77 -9.67 26.37
C TYR A 648 9.59 -10.99 27.12
N PHE A 649 8.79 -11.93 26.59
CA PHE A 649 8.54 -13.21 27.25
C PHE A 649 9.73 -14.16 27.17
N MET A 650 10.42 -14.17 26.03
CA MET A 650 11.47 -15.15 25.75
C MET A 650 12.87 -14.65 26.17
N CYS A 651 13.17 -13.37 25.95
CA CYS A 651 14.49 -12.75 26.13
C CYS A 651 14.38 -11.27 26.58
N PRO A 652 13.80 -10.96 27.76
CA PRO A 652 13.48 -9.58 28.17
C PRO A 652 14.70 -8.67 28.27
N GLN A 653 15.91 -9.21 28.48
CA GLN A 653 17.14 -8.40 28.58
C GLN A 653 17.50 -7.75 27.24
N LEU A 654 17.14 -8.34 26.10
CA LEU A 654 17.41 -7.75 24.78
C LEU A 654 16.67 -6.43 24.57
N LEU A 655 15.44 -6.32 25.11
CA LEU A 655 14.66 -5.07 25.04
C LEU A 655 15.29 -3.92 25.85
N LYS A 656 16.20 -4.25 26.78
CA LYS A 656 16.91 -3.24 27.58
C LYS A 656 18.15 -2.70 26.86
N ILE A 657 18.59 -3.35 25.79
CA ILE A 657 19.71 -2.89 24.99
C ILE A 657 19.19 -1.71 24.14
N PRO A 658 19.81 -0.52 24.27
CA PRO A 658 19.39 0.64 23.49
C PRO A 658 19.38 0.31 21.99
N PHE A 659 18.26 0.62 21.34
CA PHE A 659 18.10 0.52 19.88
C PHE A 659 18.20 -0.90 19.31
N PHE A 660 18.15 -1.93 20.15
CA PHE A 660 18.07 -3.32 19.67
C PHE A 660 16.80 -3.53 18.84
N LEU A 661 15.66 -3.01 19.32
CA LEU A 661 14.41 -3.01 18.57
C LEU A 661 14.17 -1.63 17.94
N GLN A 662 13.83 -1.63 16.67
CA GLN A 662 13.63 -0.45 15.86
C GLN A 662 12.31 -0.57 15.08
N ASP A 663 11.74 0.58 14.74
CA ASP A 663 10.44 0.70 14.11
C ASP A 663 10.53 1.52 12.83
N PHE A 664 10.13 0.94 11.70
CA PHE A 664 10.11 1.67 10.43
C PHE A 664 8.79 2.42 10.27
N THR A 665 8.86 3.71 9.92
CA THR A 665 7.71 4.61 9.74
C THR A 665 7.67 5.20 8.34
N THR A 666 6.50 5.17 7.70
CA THR A 666 6.29 5.72 6.36
C THR A 666 5.35 6.92 6.37
N TYR A 667 5.35 7.68 5.28
CA TYR A 667 4.31 8.67 5.04
C TYR A 667 3.02 7.96 4.62
N LEU A 668 1.90 8.42 5.16
CA LEU A 668 0.57 7.84 4.92
C LEU A 668 -0.22 8.62 3.87
N TYR A 669 0.02 9.93 3.77
CA TYR A 669 -0.70 10.81 2.87
C TYR A 669 0.25 11.54 1.95
N LYS A 670 -0.16 11.71 0.70
CA LYS A 670 0.52 12.54 -0.29
C LYS A 670 -0.49 13.53 -0.85
N ALA A 671 -0.25 14.81 -0.67
CA ALA A 671 -1.05 15.87 -1.24
C ALA A 671 -0.31 16.52 -2.40
N THR A 672 -0.91 16.53 -3.59
CA THR A 672 -0.39 17.20 -4.77
C THR A 672 -1.28 18.39 -5.11
N ASN A 673 -0.71 19.58 -5.15
CA ASN A 673 -1.41 20.78 -5.57
C ASN A 673 -1.70 20.69 -7.07
N ILE A 674 -2.97 20.81 -7.45
CA ILE A 674 -3.43 20.63 -8.84
C ILE A 674 -2.89 21.75 -9.75
N MET A 675 -2.68 22.96 -9.21
CA MET A 675 -2.23 24.11 -9.98
C MET A 675 -0.70 24.20 -10.08
N THR A 676 0.01 23.98 -8.98
CA THR A 676 1.48 24.14 -8.93
C THR A 676 2.25 22.83 -9.12
N ASN A 677 1.55 21.69 -9.14
CA ASN A 677 2.11 20.34 -9.14
C ASN A 677 3.09 20.05 -7.98
N THR A 678 3.07 20.89 -6.93
CA THR A 678 3.88 20.71 -5.73
C THR A 678 3.30 19.54 -4.92
N THR A 679 4.16 18.63 -4.48
CA THR A 679 3.76 17.46 -3.70
C THR A 679 4.29 17.55 -2.29
N LEU A 680 3.42 17.27 -1.32
CA LEU A 680 3.72 17.20 0.10
C LEU A 680 3.37 15.80 0.60
N THR A 681 4.20 15.23 1.47
CA THR A 681 3.93 13.97 2.14
C THR A 681 3.72 14.20 3.62
N PHE A 682 2.80 13.46 4.21
CA PHE A 682 2.38 13.64 5.60
C PHE A 682 2.20 12.30 6.28
N ARG A 683 2.55 12.25 7.56
CA ARG A 683 2.04 11.25 8.51
C ARG A 683 0.58 11.59 8.88
N LEU A 684 -0.12 10.67 9.53
CA LEU A 684 -1.55 10.83 9.84
C LEU A 684 -1.87 12.14 10.58
N GLN A 685 -1.10 12.47 11.62
CA GLN A 685 -1.36 13.66 12.44
C GLN A 685 -1.01 14.96 11.71
N GLU A 686 0.15 15.00 11.06
CA GLU A 686 0.58 16.11 10.19
C GLU A 686 -0.48 16.38 9.10
N TYR A 687 -1.04 15.32 8.51
CA TYR A 687 -2.11 15.42 7.54
C TYR A 687 -3.39 16.01 8.16
N LYS A 688 -3.81 15.55 9.34
CA LYS A 688 -5.02 16.08 10.00
C LYS A 688 -4.91 17.58 10.26
N GLU A 689 -3.77 18.04 10.80
CA GLU A 689 -3.52 19.46 11.09
C GLU A 689 -3.45 20.29 9.80
N TRP A 690 -2.74 19.79 8.79
CA TRP A 690 -2.66 20.43 7.48
C TRP A 690 -4.03 20.48 6.77
N ASN A 691 -4.81 19.40 6.87
CA ASN A 691 -6.12 19.29 6.23
C ASN A 691 -7.17 20.24 6.83
N LEU A 692 -7.01 20.63 8.10
CA LEU A 692 -7.84 21.67 8.73
C LEU A 692 -7.54 23.09 8.22
N THR A 693 -6.30 23.32 7.77
CA THR A 693 -5.81 24.66 7.36
C THR A 693 -5.64 24.82 5.85
N ARG A 694 -5.81 23.74 5.06
CA ARG A 694 -5.60 23.78 3.61
C ARG A 694 -6.67 24.60 2.87
N GLY A 695 -6.23 25.30 1.83
CA GLY A 695 -7.12 25.88 0.81
C GLY A 695 -7.62 24.85 -0.21
N SER A 696 -8.45 25.29 -1.16
CA SER A 696 -8.92 24.46 -2.28
C SER A 696 -7.80 24.15 -3.30
N GLY A 697 -7.96 23.09 -4.09
CA GLY A 697 -7.05 22.78 -5.22
C GLY A 697 -5.96 21.75 -4.93
N TRP A 698 -6.12 20.92 -3.90
CA TRP A 698 -5.22 19.81 -3.59
C TRP A 698 -5.88 18.46 -3.90
N SER A 699 -5.16 17.59 -4.58
CA SER A 699 -5.47 16.17 -4.70
C SER A 699 -4.72 15.41 -3.60
N VAL A 700 -5.40 14.54 -2.84
CA VAL A 700 -4.78 13.76 -1.77
C VAL A 700 -4.90 12.27 -2.07
N SER A 701 -3.80 11.54 -1.89
CA SER A 701 -3.72 10.10 -2.02
C SER A 701 -3.26 9.47 -0.70
N TYR A 702 -3.89 8.36 -0.32
CA TYR A 702 -3.57 7.59 0.89
C TYR A 702 -2.75 6.34 0.54
N TYR A 703 -1.64 6.13 1.24
CA TYR A 703 -0.66 5.06 1.03
C TYR A 703 -0.75 4.08 2.19
N LYS A 704 -1.70 3.15 2.10
CA LYS A 704 -1.99 2.20 3.20
C LYS A 704 -0.91 1.16 3.40
N GLY A 705 -0.45 0.53 2.30
CA GLY A 705 0.47 -0.58 2.33
C GLY A 705 1.86 -0.18 1.89
N LEU A 706 2.88 -0.79 2.49
CA LEU A 706 4.28 -0.62 2.05
C LEU A 706 4.45 -0.91 0.55
N ALA A 707 3.73 -1.90 -0.02
CA ALA A 707 3.76 -2.21 -1.44
C ALA A 707 3.06 -1.19 -2.37
N SER A 708 2.39 -0.17 -1.83
CA SER A 708 1.85 0.93 -2.65
C SER A 708 2.94 1.88 -3.14
N ASN A 709 4.16 1.80 -2.59
CA ASN A 709 5.30 2.62 -2.99
C ASN A 709 5.97 2.04 -4.23
N CYS A 710 6.27 2.91 -5.20
CA CYS A 710 7.07 2.53 -6.36
C CYS A 710 8.57 2.48 -6.01
N LEU A 711 9.40 1.87 -6.88
CA LEU A 711 10.85 1.76 -6.64
C LEU A 711 11.53 3.11 -6.39
N ILE A 712 11.09 4.18 -7.06
CA ILE A 712 11.64 5.53 -6.87
C ILE A 712 11.36 6.03 -5.44
N GLU A 713 10.16 5.77 -4.92
CA GLU A 713 9.78 6.13 -3.55
C GLU A 713 10.56 5.28 -2.55
N VAL A 714 10.75 3.98 -2.82
CA VAL A 714 11.61 3.11 -1.98
C VAL A 714 13.05 3.64 -1.95
N GLU A 715 13.61 4.03 -3.10
CA GLU A 715 14.93 4.67 -3.17
C GLU A 715 14.98 5.97 -2.36
N GLU A 716 13.91 6.77 -2.36
CA GLU A 716 13.80 7.99 -1.55
C GLU A 716 13.77 7.69 -0.06
N TYR A 717 12.99 6.69 0.38
CA TYR A 717 13.01 6.18 1.75
C TYR A 717 14.41 5.70 2.14
N CYS A 718 15.11 4.99 1.25
CA CYS A 718 16.45 4.47 1.52
C CYS A 718 17.55 5.55 1.53
N LYS A 719 17.38 6.67 0.81
CA LYS A 719 18.32 7.81 0.86
C LYS A 719 18.38 8.42 2.27
N ASN A 720 17.22 8.56 2.90
CA ASN A 720 17.08 9.11 4.25
C ASN A 720 16.64 8.02 5.25
N PHE A 721 17.14 6.80 5.10
CA PHE A 721 16.62 5.62 5.81
C PHE A 721 16.54 5.78 7.33
N HIS A 722 17.49 6.50 7.92
CA HIS A 722 17.54 6.74 9.37
C HIS A 722 16.43 7.68 9.86
N ASP A 723 15.94 8.61 9.04
CA ASP A 723 14.84 9.53 9.38
C ASP A 723 13.49 8.80 9.49
N HIS A 724 13.43 7.59 8.95
CA HIS A 724 12.26 6.72 8.98
C HIS A 724 12.31 5.71 10.13
N ILE A 725 13.40 5.66 10.89
CA ILE A 725 13.59 4.72 11.99
C ILE A 725 13.31 5.41 13.32
N ARG A 726 12.35 4.84 14.06
CA ARG A 726 12.08 5.19 15.46
C ARG A 726 12.65 4.10 16.35
N ASN A 727 13.59 4.45 17.24
CA ASN A 727 14.31 3.48 18.06
C ASN A 727 13.60 3.25 19.41
N PHE A 728 13.49 2.00 19.87
CA PHE A 728 12.97 1.75 21.21
C PHE A 728 14.04 1.94 22.29
N ILE A 729 13.64 2.55 23.41
CA ILE A 729 14.44 2.69 24.62
C ILE A 729 13.67 2.13 25.81
N TRP A 730 14.35 1.35 26.64
CA TRP A 730 13.80 0.83 27.88
C TRP A 730 13.84 1.86 29.01
N ALA A 731 12.67 2.20 29.54
CA ALA A 731 12.47 3.17 30.63
C ALA A 731 12.25 2.52 32.02
N GLY A 732 12.61 1.24 32.19
CA GLY A 732 12.50 0.55 33.47
C GLY A 732 11.19 -0.22 33.66
N ASP A 733 10.74 -0.37 34.91
CA ASP A 733 9.61 -1.23 35.28
C ASP A 733 8.27 -0.77 34.69
N ILE A 734 8.16 0.50 34.30
CA ILE A 734 6.96 1.02 33.63
C ILE A 734 6.71 0.28 32.31
N ASP A 735 7.75 0.04 31.51
CA ASP A 735 7.64 -0.66 30.23
C ASP A 735 7.23 -2.11 30.42
N ALA A 736 7.89 -2.81 31.36
CA ALA A 736 7.53 -4.18 31.75
C ALA A 736 6.05 -4.30 32.13
N ASN A 737 5.55 -3.36 32.93
CA ASN A 737 4.16 -3.34 33.38
C ASN A 737 3.18 -3.13 32.21
N TYR A 738 3.45 -2.17 31.32
CA TYR A 738 2.57 -1.93 30.17
C TYR A 738 2.56 -3.09 29.18
N ILE A 739 3.73 -3.69 28.86
CA ILE A 739 3.81 -4.88 28.00
C ILE A 739 3.01 -6.03 28.63
N HIS A 740 3.21 -6.26 29.93
CA HIS A 740 2.47 -7.28 30.65
C HIS A 740 0.95 -7.05 30.62
N ARG A 741 0.49 -5.82 30.84
CA ARG A 741 -0.95 -5.49 30.83
C ARG A 741 -1.57 -5.62 29.44
N ALA A 742 -0.83 -5.31 28.39
CA ALA A 742 -1.29 -5.41 27.00
C ALA A 742 -1.53 -6.86 26.56
N PHE A 743 -0.66 -7.80 26.93
CA PHE A 743 -0.69 -9.17 26.38
C PHE A 743 -1.07 -10.29 27.35
N ASN A 744 -1.24 -9.98 28.65
CA ASN A 744 -1.70 -10.96 29.64
C ASN A 744 -3.23 -11.07 29.69
N ASP A 745 -3.76 -12.29 29.71
CA ASP A 745 -5.20 -12.55 29.86
C ASP A 745 -5.74 -12.13 31.23
N ASN A 746 -4.92 -12.22 32.28
CA ASN A 746 -5.33 -11.85 33.64
C ASN A 746 -5.53 -10.34 33.81
N THR A 747 -5.03 -9.52 32.89
CA THR A 747 -5.15 -8.05 32.91
C THR A 747 -6.22 -7.55 31.93
N THR A 748 -7.18 -8.40 31.55
CA THR A 748 -8.28 -8.03 30.63
C THR A 748 -9.03 -6.77 31.09
N ASN A 749 -9.23 -6.58 32.39
CA ASN A 749 -9.92 -5.39 32.91
C ASN A 749 -9.12 -4.09 32.72
N ASP A 750 -7.79 -4.17 32.67
CA ASP A 750 -6.96 -3.00 32.38
C ASP A 750 -7.15 -2.53 30.94
N ARG A 751 -7.13 -3.46 29.97
CA ARG A 751 -7.41 -3.14 28.57
C ARG A 751 -8.81 -2.57 28.37
N LYS A 752 -9.80 -3.09 29.10
CA LYS A 752 -11.15 -2.53 29.08
C LYS A 752 -11.16 -1.07 29.53
N ARG A 753 -10.46 -0.73 30.61
CA ARG A 753 -10.31 0.66 31.07
C ARG A 753 -9.62 1.51 30.01
N TRP A 754 -8.50 1.04 29.43
CA TRP A 754 -7.82 1.76 28.35
C TRP A 754 -8.72 2.07 27.17
N ILE A 755 -9.64 1.16 26.80
CA ILE A 755 -10.59 1.36 25.70
C ILE A 755 -11.70 2.35 26.09
N LEU A 756 -12.20 2.27 27.32
CA LEU A 756 -13.29 3.13 27.81
C LEU A 756 -12.83 4.56 28.11
N ASP A 757 -11.59 4.72 28.57
CA ASP A 757 -10.99 6.00 28.96
C ASP A 757 -10.24 6.66 27.79
N TYR A 758 -10.31 6.10 26.57
CA TYR A 758 -9.59 6.61 25.41
C TYR A 758 -10.23 7.90 24.87
N GLU A 759 -9.43 8.96 24.76
CA GLU A 759 -9.80 10.21 24.11
C GLU A 759 -9.06 10.34 22.76
N GLU A 760 -9.79 10.69 21.69
CA GLU A 760 -9.21 10.90 20.37
C GLU A 760 -8.26 12.11 20.37
N GLY A 761 -7.01 11.91 19.93
CA GLY A 761 -6.02 12.99 19.80
C GLY A 761 -4.64 12.70 20.39
N LEU A 762 -4.42 11.55 21.04
CA LEU A 762 -3.13 11.16 21.64
C LEU A 762 -2.13 10.55 20.64
N TYR A 763 -2.08 11.05 19.40
CA TYR A 763 -1.10 10.59 18.40
C TYR A 763 0.23 11.32 18.56
N ASP A 764 1.34 10.64 18.27
CA ASP A 764 2.67 11.24 18.31
C ASP A 764 2.80 12.29 17.19
N THR A 765 2.90 13.57 17.58
CA THR A 765 2.86 14.72 16.66
C THR A 765 4.14 14.90 15.85
N LYS A 766 5.26 14.31 16.31
CA LYS A 766 6.54 14.18 15.60
C LYS A 766 7.20 12.91 16.13
N PRO A 767 7.62 11.95 15.30
CA PRO A 767 8.43 10.86 15.81
C PRO A 767 9.72 11.48 16.35
N ASN A 768 9.87 11.50 17.68
CA ASN A 768 11.21 11.55 18.24
C ASN A 768 11.96 10.34 17.64
N SER A 769 13.25 10.48 17.38
CA SER A 769 14.09 9.36 16.92
C SER A 769 14.09 8.18 17.90
N THR A 770 13.45 8.33 19.07
CA THR A 770 13.37 7.38 20.16
C THR A 770 11.96 7.33 20.78
N ILE A 771 11.49 6.16 21.19
CA ILE A 771 10.21 5.94 21.89
C ILE A 771 10.35 4.90 23.02
N GLY A 772 9.65 5.10 24.13
CA GLY A 772 9.54 4.10 25.20
C GLY A 772 8.50 3.01 24.89
N TYR A 773 8.67 1.79 25.40
CA TYR A 773 7.70 0.70 25.13
C TYR A 773 6.31 0.99 25.72
N ALA A 774 6.23 1.58 26.92
CA ALA A 774 4.95 1.99 27.52
C ALA A 774 4.28 3.11 26.72
N GLU A 775 5.07 4.01 26.13
CA GLU A 775 4.57 5.10 25.29
C GLU A 775 3.99 4.56 23.98
N PHE A 776 4.72 3.67 23.30
CA PHE A 776 4.21 2.93 22.14
C PHE A 776 2.89 2.21 22.46
N ILE A 777 2.80 1.51 23.60
CA ILE A 777 1.56 0.82 23.97
C ILE A 777 0.40 1.80 24.13
N LYS A 778 0.61 2.94 24.79
CA LYS A 778 -0.44 3.94 25.02
C LYS A 778 -0.86 4.68 23.75
N LYS A 779 0.12 5.14 22.96
CA LYS A 779 -0.12 6.03 21.81
C LYS A 779 -0.43 5.28 20.52
N ASP A 780 0.10 4.06 20.36
CA ASP A 780 0.01 3.33 19.09
C ASP A 780 -0.83 2.04 19.23
N LEU A 781 -0.66 1.26 20.31
CA LEU A 781 -1.37 -0.03 20.48
C LEU A 781 -2.78 0.10 21.07
N VAL A 782 -3.03 1.04 21.99
CA VAL A 782 -4.39 1.28 22.54
C VAL A 782 -5.38 1.72 21.47
N PRO A 783 -5.05 2.64 20.53
CA PRO A 783 -5.92 2.95 19.40
C PRO A 783 -6.33 1.71 18.60
N TYR A 784 -5.41 0.77 18.36
CA TYR A 784 -5.75 -0.52 17.74
C TYR A 784 -6.82 -1.29 18.53
N PHE A 785 -6.71 -1.33 19.86
CA PHE A 785 -7.72 -2.00 20.69
C PHE A 785 -9.09 -1.33 20.59
N VAL A 786 -9.13 0.00 20.56
CA VAL A 786 -10.36 0.79 20.40
C VAL A 786 -10.98 0.56 19.02
N GLU A 787 -10.18 0.66 17.96
CA GLU A 787 -10.64 0.45 16.58
C GLU A 787 -11.14 -0.98 16.37
N THR A 788 -10.42 -1.98 16.90
CA THR A 788 -10.85 -3.37 16.87
C THR A 788 -12.16 -3.58 17.63
N ALA A 789 -12.33 -2.96 18.79
CA ALA A 789 -13.59 -3.01 19.53
C ALA A 789 -14.74 -2.39 18.72
N LYS A 790 -14.56 -1.20 18.14
CA LYS A 790 -15.55 -0.51 17.29
C LYS A 790 -15.86 -1.29 16.00
N ARG A 791 -14.88 -2.03 15.43
CA ARG A 791 -15.05 -2.86 14.22
C ARG A 791 -15.85 -4.14 14.49
N CYS A 792 -15.67 -4.75 15.66
CA CYS A 792 -16.24 -6.06 16.00
C CYS A 792 -17.54 -5.99 16.82
N ILE A 793 -17.81 -4.87 17.50
CA ILE A 793 -19.00 -4.68 18.32
C ILE A 793 -19.99 -3.79 17.57
N PRO A 794 -21.25 -4.23 17.37
CA PRO A 794 -22.21 -3.49 16.56
C PRO A 794 -22.69 -2.20 17.24
N ASN A 795 -23.24 -1.31 16.42
CA ASN A 795 -23.88 -0.10 16.92
C ASN A 795 -25.31 -0.40 17.43
N LEU A 796 -25.72 0.29 18.48
CA LEU A 796 -27.06 0.25 19.07
C LEU A 796 -28.15 0.51 18.02
N MET A 797 -27.92 1.51 17.17
CA MET A 797 -28.95 2.03 16.26
C MET A 797 -29.30 1.02 15.17
N ASP A 798 -28.32 0.57 14.38
CA ASP A 798 -28.59 -0.34 13.25
C ASP A 798 -28.29 -1.81 13.55
N GLY A 799 -27.65 -2.14 14.67
CA GLY A 799 -27.19 -3.49 14.97
C GLY A 799 -26.13 -4.01 14.02
N LEU A 800 -25.51 -3.15 13.21
CA LEU A 800 -24.52 -3.53 12.20
C LEU A 800 -23.09 -3.23 12.70
N ASN A 801 -22.16 -4.07 12.27
CA ASN A 801 -20.73 -3.75 12.29
C ASN A 801 -20.39 -2.87 11.06
N ILE A 802 -19.15 -2.36 10.99
CA ILE A 802 -18.70 -1.49 9.90
C ILE A 802 -18.89 -2.13 8.52
N THR A 803 -18.51 -3.40 8.34
CA THR A 803 -18.58 -4.07 7.03
C THR A 803 -20.02 -4.26 6.54
N PRO A 804 -20.96 -4.85 7.32
CA PRO A 804 -22.38 -4.89 6.93
C PRO A 804 -22.99 -3.51 6.65
N ARG A 805 -22.59 -2.46 7.39
CA ARG A 805 -23.06 -1.09 7.16
C ARG A 805 -22.59 -0.53 5.82
N LYS A 806 -21.32 -0.76 5.45
CA LYS A 806 -20.78 -0.41 4.11
C LYS A 806 -21.55 -1.14 3.00
N VAL A 807 -21.87 -2.43 3.20
CA VAL A 807 -22.73 -3.18 2.26
C VAL A 807 -24.11 -2.53 2.11
N MET A 808 -24.77 -2.22 3.23
CA MET A 808 -26.10 -1.59 3.21
C MET A 808 -26.07 -0.19 2.59
N CYS A 809 -25.05 0.62 2.85
CA CYS A 809 -24.92 1.95 2.24
C CYS A 809 -24.82 1.89 0.71
N CYS A 810 -23.96 1.00 0.22
CA CYS A 810 -23.79 0.76 -1.19
C CYS A 810 -25.07 0.17 -1.86
N LEU A 811 -26.00 -0.44 -1.09
CA LEU A 811 -27.28 -0.97 -1.60
C LEU A 811 -28.48 -0.03 -1.45
N LEU A 812 -28.59 0.72 -0.35
CA LEU A 812 -29.76 1.52 0.01
C LEU A 812 -29.77 2.92 -0.61
N GLU A 813 -28.60 3.53 -0.83
CA GLU A 813 -28.47 4.96 -1.13
C GLU A 813 -28.20 5.27 -2.61
N LYS A 814 -28.35 4.30 -3.50
CA LYS A 814 -28.13 4.53 -4.95
C LYS A 814 -29.36 5.08 -5.66
N ASP A 815 -29.07 5.85 -6.71
CA ASP A 815 -30.02 6.59 -7.53
C ASP A 815 -31.09 5.64 -8.11
N ASP A 816 -32.37 6.01 -8.03
CA ASP A 816 -33.51 5.21 -8.52
C ASP A 816 -33.43 4.93 -10.05
N LYS A 817 -32.45 5.54 -10.73
CA LYS A 817 -32.11 5.35 -12.15
C LYS A 817 -31.08 4.23 -12.42
N ASP A 818 -30.46 3.63 -11.40
CA ASP A 818 -29.62 2.46 -11.58
C ASP A 818 -30.52 1.27 -11.94
N GLU A 819 -30.53 0.89 -13.23
CA GLU A 819 -31.29 -0.26 -13.73
C GLU A 819 -30.99 -1.57 -12.98
N ASN A 820 -29.94 -1.62 -12.15
CA ASN A 820 -29.54 -2.77 -11.36
C ASN A 820 -29.91 -2.71 -9.87
N TYR A 821 -30.68 -1.71 -9.41
CA TYR A 821 -31.25 -1.71 -8.05
C TYR A 821 -32.26 -2.86 -7.90
N GLY A 822 -32.17 -3.62 -6.81
CA GLY A 822 -33.02 -4.81 -6.60
C GLY A 822 -32.67 -6.04 -7.47
N LYS A 823 -31.73 -5.93 -8.43
CA LYS A 823 -31.28 -7.10 -9.19
C LYS A 823 -30.35 -7.98 -8.37
N GLN A 824 -30.49 -9.29 -8.55
CA GLN A 824 -29.57 -10.28 -8.02
C GLN A 824 -28.14 -10.02 -8.51
N ARG A 825 -27.16 -10.05 -7.61
CA ARG A 825 -25.72 -9.93 -7.90
C ARG A 825 -24.98 -11.10 -7.29
N THR A 826 -23.89 -11.55 -7.89
CA THR A 826 -23.02 -12.51 -7.20
C THR A 826 -22.43 -11.86 -5.95
N ILE A 827 -22.10 -12.67 -4.95
CA ILE A 827 -21.47 -12.17 -3.71
C ILE A 827 -20.14 -11.47 -4.04
N SER A 828 -19.36 -12.01 -4.98
CA SER A 828 -18.07 -11.43 -5.38
C SER A 828 -18.23 -10.09 -6.14
N ASP A 829 -19.22 -9.98 -7.03
CA ASP A 829 -19.55 -8.72 -7.71
C ASP A 829 -19.97 -7.65 -6.71
N LEU A 830 -20.84 -8.01 -5.75
CA LEU A 830 -21.28 -7.08 -4.71
C LEU A 830 -20.12 -6.69 -3.79
N ALA A 831 -19.25 -7.63 -3.40
CA ALA A 831 -18.07 -7.33 -2.59
C ALA A 831 -17.11 -6.37 -3.30
N SER A 832 -16.84 -6.61 -4.59
CA SER A 832 -16.01 -5.74 -5.42
C SER A 832 -16.61 -4.34 -5.55
N PHE A 833 -17.93 -4.27 -5.76
CA PHE A 833 -18.66 -3.01 -5.83
C PHE A 833 -18.61 -2.23 -4.50
N VAL A 834 -18.80 -2.91 -3.36
CA VAL A 834 -18.69 -2.29 -2.04
C VAL A 834 -17.27 -1.79 -1.80
N SER A 835 -16.26 -2.56 -2.20
CA SER A 835 -14.84 -2.17 -2.07
C SER A 835 -14.54 -0.87 -2.81
N GLN A 836 -15.02 -0.74 -4.05
CA GLN A 836 -14.81 0.44 -4.90
C GLN A 836 -15.53 1.70 -4.41
N ASN A 837 -16.77 1.57 -3.93
CA ASN A 837 -17.62 2.73 -3.60
C ASN A 837 -17.52 3.15 -2.14
N CYS A 838 -17.32 2.21 -1.22
CA CYS A 838 -17.40 2.44 0.22
C CYS A 838 -15.99 2.47 0.87
N GLY A 839 -14.92 2.71 0.09
CA GLY A 839 -13.53 2.88 0.59
C GLY A 839 -13.09 1.72 1.49
N TYR A 840 -13.41 0.47 1.13
CA TYR A 840 -13.14 -0.67 2.02
C TYR A 840 -11.67 -1.06 1.95
N LEU A 841 -10.95 -0.91 3.07
CA LEU A 841 -9.50 -1.05 3.11
C LEU A 841 -9.00 -2.47 3.47
N HIS A 842 -9.88 -3.45 3.65
CA HIS A 842 -9.50 -4.83 3.99
C HIS A 842 -9.75 -5.80 2.82
N ARG A 843 -9.36 -7.08 2.98
CA ARG A 843 -9.47 -8.10 1.93
C ARG A 843 -10.92 -8.32 1.49
N LEU A 844 -11.13 -8.53 0.18
CA LEU A 844 -12.46 -8.80 -0.42
C LEU A 844 -13.19 -9.96 0.26
N GLN A 845 -12.47 -11.03 0.62
CA GLN A 845 -13.01 -12.20 1.32
C GLN A 845 -13.76 -11.86 2.61
N SER A 846 -13.35 -10.80 3.34
CA SER A 846 -14.05 -10.36 4.55
C SER A 846 -15.41 -9.72 4.22
N ILE A 847 -15.52 -9.01 3.09
CA ILE A 847 -16.79 -8.48 2.60
C ILE A 847 -17.69 -9.63 2.14
N GLU A 848 -17.15 -10.56 1.35
CA GLU A 848 -17.88 -11.73 0.84
C GLU A 848 -18.46 -12.57 2.00
N SER A 849 -17.67 -12.84 3.03
CA SER A 849 -18.12 -13.55 4.24
C SER A 849 -19.20 -12.78 5.01
N SER A 850 -19.10 -11.44 5.04
CA SER A 850 -20.12 -10.58 5.67
C SER A 850 -21.44 -10.61 4.89
N ILE A 851 -21.40 -10.46 3.57
CA ILE A 851 -22.57 -10.55 2.67
C ILE A 851 -23.23 -11.93 2.81
N PHE A 852 -22.43 -12.99 2.76
CA PHE A 852 -22.89 -14.37 2.94
C PHE A 852 -23.63 -14.53 4.28
N SER A 853 -23.07 -13.99 5.37
CA SER A 853 -23.68 -14.05 6.71
C SER A 853 -24.98 -13.23 6.82
N MET A 854 -25.07 -12.08 6.14
CA MET A 854 -26.28 -11.24 6.12
C MET A 854 -27.45 -11.88 5.39
N ALA A 855 -27.18 -12.77 4.43
CA ALA A 855 -28.19 -13.43 3.60
C ALA A 855 -28.71 -14.76 4.19
N LYS A 856 -27.98 -15.40 5.12
CA LYS A 856 -28.39 -16.67 5.73
C LYS A 856 -29.80 -16.60 6.33
N ASN A 857 -30.62 -17.61 6.03
CA ASN A 857 -32.04 -17.67 6.40
C ASN A 857 -32.46 -18.97 7.11
N PHE A 858 -31.57 -19.93 7.36
CA PHE A 858 -31.89 -21.19 8.04
C PHE A 858 -31.87 -21.05 9.57
N CYS A 859 -32.55 -21.99 10.26
CA CYS A 859 -32.74 -21.96 11.70
C CYS A 859 -31.42 -21.80 12.50
N GLY A 860 -31.42 -20.85 13.44
CA GLY A 860 -30.26 -20.47 14.26
C GLY A 860 -29.40 -19.33 13.71
N THR A 861 -29.72 -18.81 12.51
CA THR A 861 -29.05 -17.65 11.89
C THR A 861 -29.84 -16.35 12.08
N ASN A 862 -30.25 -15.65 11.02
CA ASN A 862 -30.94 -14.35 11.10
C ASN A 862 -32.46 -14.56 11.26
N ASN A 863 -33.09 -13.83 12.19
CA ASN A 863 -34.57 -13.80 12.28
C ASN A 863 -35.16 -12.94 11.15
N LEU A 864 -34.44 -11.90 10.73
CA LEU A 864 -34.79 -11.02 9.62
C LEU A 864 -33.54 -10.80 8.74
N ASN A 865 -33.50 -11.45 7.58
CA ASN A 865 -32.42 -11.29 6.61
C ASN A 865 -32.60 -9.98 5.82
N LEU A 866 -31.57 -9.13 5.80
CA LEU A 866 -31.57 -7.88 5.01
C LEU A 866 -31.27 -8.14 3.54
N LEU A 867 -30.65 -9.28 3.24
CA LEU A 867 -30.36 -9.76 1.89
C LEU A 867 -31.11 -11.07 1.65
N GLU A 868 -31.65 -11.24 0.46
CA GLU A 868 -32.26 -12.51 0.03
C GLU A 868 -31.17 -13.48 -0.45
N PRO A 869 -31.14 -14.71 0.08
CA PRO A 869 -30.21 -15.73 -0.39
C PRO A 869 -30.70 -16.33 -1.71
N ILE A 870 -29.94 -16.13 -2.79
CA ILE A 870 -30.24 -16.67 -4.12
C ILE A 870 -29.18 -17.72 -4.48
N GLY A 871 -29.51 -18.98 -4.22
CA GLY A 871 -28.62 -20.13 -4.37
C GLY A 871 -28.54 -20.96 -3.09
N LEU A 872 -27.58 -21.89 -3.02
CA LEU A 872 -27.40 -22.79 -1.88
C LEU A 872 -26.51 -22.16 -0.81
N PHE A 873 -27.07 -21.32 0.06
CA PHE A 873 -26.37 -20.61 1.13
C PHE A 873 -25.95 -21.50 2.34
N GLY A 874 -25.97 -22.82 2.13
CA GLY A 874 -25.85 -23.82 3.17
C GLY A 874 -27.15 -24.06 3.92
N SER A 875 -27.07 -24.93 4.92
CA SER A 875 -28.21 -25.36 5.72
C SER A 875 -27.82 -25.48 7.19
N ARG A 876 -28.76 -25.96 8.01
CA ARG A 876 -28.51 -26.33 9.41
C ARG A 876 -27.60 -27.56 9.56
N ASP A 877 -27.30 -28.27 8.46
CA ASP A 877 -26.45 -29.47 8.48
C ASP A 877 -25.05 -29.13 9.02
N ASP A 878 -24.46 -28.06 8.50
CA ASP A 878 -23.10 -27.64 8.81
C ASP A 878 -22.99 -26.16 9.22
N GLY A 879 -24.11 -25.42 9.25
CA GLY A 879 -24.12 -23.98 9.50
C GLY A 879 -23.67 -23.14 8.30
N GLY A 880 -23.70 -23.71 7.10
CA GLY A 880 -23.22 -23.12 5.85
C GLY A 880 -21.71 -22.97 5.79
N ARG A 881 -20.96 -23.94 6.34
CA ARG A 881 -19.48 -23.97 6.30
C ARG A 881 -18.94 -24.44 4.96
N ASN A 882 -19.67 -25.32 4.28
CA ASN A 882 -19.27 -25.95 3.01
C ASN A 882 -19.93 -25.29 1.79
N ALA A 883 -20.58 -24.13 1.96
CA ALA A 883 -21.20 -23.41 0.85
C ALA A 883 -20.12 -22.80 -0.06
N ASP A 884 -20.25 -23.02 -1.36
CA ASP A 884 -19.35 -22.41 -2.36
C ASP A 884 -19.80 -20.98 -2.68
N ILE A 885 -19.19 -20.01 -1.99
CA ILE A 885 -19.54 -18.59 -2.05
C ILE A 885 -19.42 -18.01 -3.46
N ALA A 886 -18.55 -18.55 -4.32
CA ALA A 886 -18.21 -17.96 -5.62
C ALA A 886 -19.41 -17.87 -6.58
N TYR A 887 -20.36 -18.81 -6.47
CA TYR A 887 -21.53 -18.89 -7.36
C TYR A 887 -22.81 -18.33 -6.75
N LEU A 888 -22.77 -17.97 -5.47
CA LEU A 888 -23.96 -17.50 -4.76
C LEU A 888 -24.31 -16.08 -5.16
N LYS A 889 -25.62 -15.81 -5.22
CA LYS A 889 -26.16 -14.49 -5.51
C LYS A 889 -26.98 -13.97 -4.33
N VAL A 890 -27.04 -12.65 -4.22
CA VAL A 890 -27.87 -11.94 -3.25
C VAL A 890 -28.65 -10.83 -3.93
N ALA A 891 -29.82 -10.51 -3.37
CA ALA A 891 -30.56 -9.30 -3.67
C ALA A 891 -30.90 -8.58 -2.35
N ILE A 892 -31.18 -7.28 -2.41
CA ILE A 892 -31.71 -6.56 -1.24
C ILE A 892 -33.11 -7.09 -0.93
N SER A 893 -33.41 -7.34 0.35
CA SER A 893 -34.75 -7.77 0.75
C SER A 893 -35.76 -6.63 0.55
N PRO A 894 -36.98 -6.91 0.05
CA PRO A 894 -38.07 -5.93 0.03
C PRO A 894 -38.43 -5.36 1.41
N LEU A 895 -38.07 -6.08 2.49
CA LEU A 895 -38.25 -5.61 3.85
C LEU A 895 -37.17 -4.61 4.28
N ALA A 896 -35.99 -4.61 3.66
CA ALA A 896 -34.89 -3.71 4.04
C ALA A 896 -35.25 -2.24 3.83
N ASP A 897 -35.94 -1.89 2.74
CA ASP A 897 -36.42 -0.54 2.46
C ASP A 897 -37.47 -0.04 3.46
N LEU A 898 -38.22 -0.97 4.08
CA LEU A 898 -39.16 -0.65 5.16
C LEU A 898 -38.45 -0.51 6.50
N VAL A 899 -37.44 -1.35 6.74
CA VAL A 899 -36.63 -1.28 7.96
C VAL A 899 -35.87 0.03 8.01
N PHE A 900 -35.31 0.49 6.89
CA PHE A 900 -34.51 1.71 6.77
C PHE A 900 -35.21 2.76 5.88
N PRO A 901 -36.04 3.66 6.45
CA PRO A 901 -36.75 4.65 5.65
C PRO A 901 -35.80 5.63 4.96
N LYS A 902 -35.90 5.79 3.63
CA LYS A 902 -35.06 6.71 2.83
C LYS A 902 -35.05 8.16 3.34
N HIS A 903 -36.16 8.60 3.95
CA HIS A 903 -36.29 9.94 4.51
C HIS A 903 -35.33 10.22 5.69
N ASP A 904 -34.78 9.18 6.30
CA ASP A 904 -33.90 9.31 7.47
C ASP A 904 -32.42 9.38 7.08
N TYR A 905 -32.05 9.11 5.82
CA TYR A 905 -30.65 9.02 5.40
C TYR A 905 -29.89 10.34 5.56
N SER A 906 -30.55 11.47 5.30
CA SER A 906 -29.96 12.80 5.45
C SER A 906 -29.95 13.32 6.88
N LEU A 907 -30.63 12.64 7.82
CA LEU A 907 -30.73 13.06 9.22
C LEU A 907 -29.57 12.53 10.07
N VAL A 908 -28.86 11.50 9.59
CA VAL A 908 -27.74 10.90 10.31
C VAL A 908 -26.41 11.44 9.78
N PRO A 909 -25.47 11.86 10.65
CA PRO A 909 -24.15 12.31 10.23
C PRO A 909 -23.39 11.25 9.43
N ARG A 910 -22.70 11.69 8.39
CA ARG A 910 -21.83 10.83 7.57
C ARG A 910 -20.40 10.84 8.07
N LEU A 911 -19.75 9.68 7.93
CA LEU A 911 -18.33 9.56 8.15
C LEU A 911 -17.59 10.07 6.91
N CYS A 912 -16.56 10.87 7.15
CA CYS A 912 -15.65 11.35 6.12
C CYS A 912 -14.34 10.56 6.21
N GLU A 913 -14.08 9.72 5.21
CA GLU A 913 -12.79 9.01 5.06
C GLU A 913 -12.10 9.64 3.83
N ASP A 914 -10.87 10.13 4.00
CA ASP A 914 -10.05 10.75 2.93
C ASP A 914 -10.72 11.91 2.17
N GLY A 915 -11.54 12.71 2.87
CA GLY A 915 -12.25 13.86 2.27
C GLY A 915 -13.46 13.46 1.42
N LYS A 916 -13.83 12.17 1.39
CA LYS A 916 -15.05 11.67 0.78
C LYS A 916 -16.02 11.22 1.87
N GLU A 917 -17.29 11.61 1.73
CA GLU A 917 -18.34 11.04 2.54
C GLU A 917 -18.54 9.57 2.13
N VAL A 918 -18.41 8.65 3.08
CA VAL A 918 -18.48 7.20 2.80
C VAL A 918 -19.84 6.64 3.21
N GLN A 919 -19.97 6.14 4.43
CA GLN A 919 -21.24 5.65 5.00
C GLN A 919 -21.75 6.60 6.10
N PRO A 920 -23.05 6.59 6.43
CA PRO A 920 -23.51 7.18 7.68
C PRO A 920 -22.85 6.50 8.89
N GLN A 921 -22.75 7.23 10.01
CA GLN A 921 -22.22 6.67 11.26
C GLN A 921 -22.98 5.40 11.68
N TRP A 922 -24.29 5.39 11.44
CA TRP A 922 -25.22 4.28 11.57
C TRP A 922 -26.47 4.57 10.72
N TYR A 923 -27.28 3.54 10.43
CA TYR A 923 -28.64 3.76 9.91
C TYR A 923 -29.67 3.87 11.04
N ALA A 924 -30.80 4.53 10.77
CA ALA A 924 -31.91 4.66 11.72
C ALA A 924 -33.04 3.68 11.37
N PRO A 925 -32.95 2.38 11.75
CA PRO A 925 -34.04 1.46 11.46
C PRO A 925 -35.30 1.81 12.25
N ILE A 926 -36.47 1.30 11.84
CA ILE A 926 -37.74 1.52 12.56
C ILE A 926 -37.84 0.73 13.87
N PHE A 927 -36.94 -0.23 14.13
CA PHE A 927 -36.82 -0.97 15.40
C PHE A 927 -35.36 -1.42 15.62
N PRO A 928 -34.92 -1.75 16.85
CA PRO A 928 -33.53 -2.12 17.10
C PRO A 928 -33.20 -3.49 16.50
N LEU A 929 -32.61 -3.49 15.30
CA LEU A 929 -32.28 -4.71 14.57
C LEU A 929 -31.33 -5.64 15.35
N VAL A 930 -30.52 -5.09 16.25
CA VAL A 930 -29.64 -5.85 17.15
C VAL A 930 -30.39 -6.80 18.08
N LEU A 931 -31.63 -6.47 18.49
CA LEU A 931 -32.47 -7.36 19.29
C LEU A 931 -33.13 -8.42 18.41
N VAL A 932 -33.46 -8.10 17.16
CA VAL A 932 -34.09 -9.04 16.22
C VAL A 932 -33.09 -10.10 15.75
N ASN A 933 -31.95 -9.68 15.20
CA ASN A 933 -30.95 -10.59 14.63
C ASN A 933 -29.89 -11.05 15.65
N GLY A 934 -29.88 -10.46 16.84
CA GLY A 934 -28.86 -10.71 17.84
C GLY A 934 -27.49 -10.20 17.39
N ALA A 935 -26.50 -10.39 18.25
CA ALA A 935 -25.13 -10.02 17.98
C ALA A 935 -24.18 -10.91 18.77
N TYR A 936 -23.07 -11.29 18.13
CA TYR A 936 -21.97 -11.95 18.81
C TYR A 936 -20.66 -11.35 18.34
N GLY A 937 -19.86 -10.88 19.29
CA GLY A 937 -18.57 -10.26 19.01
C GLY A 937 -17.62 -10.42 20.18
N ILE A 938 -16.35 -10.70 19.88
CA ILE A 938 -15.26 -10.71 20.86
C ILE A 938 -14.19 -9.75 20.35
N ALA A 939 -13.83 -8.78 21.17
CA ALA A 939 -12.76 -7.84 20.85
C ALA A 939 -12.09 -7.34 22.13
N CYS A 940 -10.76 -7.44 22.18
CA CYS A 940 -9.91 -6.79 23.18
C CYS A 940 -10.37 -6.99 24.64
N GLY A 941 -10.93 -8.17 24.96
CA GLY A 941 -11.43 -8.51 26.29
C GLY A 941 -12.93 -8.25 26.52
N PHE A 942 -13.58 -7.51 25.63
CA PHE A 942 -15.03 -7.41 25.56
C PHE A 942 -15.63 -8.61 24.82
N LYS A 943 -16.78 -9.05 25.30
CA LYS A 943 -17.61 -10.06 24.66
C LYS A 943 -19.03 -9.54 24.68
N THR A 944 -19.60 -9.33 23.50
CA THR A 944 -21.02 -9.05 23.33
C THR A 944 -21.72 -10.33 22.87
N ALA A 945 -22.84 -10.64 23.53
CA ALA A 945 -23.70 -11.77 23.23
C ALA A 945 -25.14 -11.31 23.45
N VAL A 946 -25.78 -10.87 22.37
CA VAL A 946 -27.17 -10.44 22.34
C VAL A 946 -28.00 -11.61 21.78
N PRO A 947 -28.94 -12.17 22.56
CA PRO A 947 -29.86 -13.17 22.05
C PRO A 947 -30.79 -12.56 20.99
N ARG A 948 -31.47 -13.42 20.24
CA ARG A 948 -32.40 -13.02 19.20
C ARG A 948 -33.81 -13.00 19.76
N TYR A 949 -34.61 -12.02 19.34
CA TYR A 949 -36.00 -11.86 19.75
C TYR A 949 -36.91 -11.86 18.52
N ASP A 950 -38.18 -12.17 18.75
CA ASP A 950 -39.19 -12.09 17.69
C ASP A 950 -39.41 -10.62 17.31
N VAL A 951 -39.48 -10.35 16.01
CA VAL A 951 -39.64 -8.99 15.51
C VAL A 951 -40.96 -8.36 15.97
N ILE A 952 -42.02 -9.16 16.12
CA ILE A 952 -43.33 -8.68 16.56
C ILE A 952 -43.27 -8.29 18.03
N ASP A 953 -42.61 -9.08 18.89
CA ASP A 953 -42.45 -8.75 20.31
C ASP A 953 -41.70 -7.42 20.51
N VAL A 954 -40.62 -7.21 19.74
CA VAL A 954 -39.86 -5.95 19.74
C VAL A 954 -40.75 -4.78 19.33
N ILE A 955 -41.52 -4.92 18.26
CA ILE A 955 -42.43 -3.87 17.76
C ILE A 955 -43.52 -3.58 18.80
N CYS A 956 -44.15 -4.60 19.37
CA CYS A 956 -45.20 -4.43 20.38
C CYS A 956 -44.67 -3.66 21.61
N ASN A 957 -43.44 -3.94 22.06
CA ASN A 957 -42.84 -3.21 23.17
C ASN A 957 -42.46 -1.76 22.80
N LEU A 958 -42.04 -1.48 21.56
CA LEU A 958 -41.88 -0.10 21.09
C LEU A 958 -43.22 0.65 21.06
N GLU A 959 -44.30 0.01 20.58
CA GLU A 959 -45.64 0.59 20.59
C GLU A 959 -46.10 0.91 22.02
N ARG A 960 -45.84 0.01 22.98
CA ARG A 960 -46.09 0.26 24.42
C ARG A 960 -45.31 1.47 24.94
N LEU A 961 -44.02 1.60 24.60
CA LEU A 961 -43.24 2.78 24.98
C LEU A 961 -43.82 4.08 24.39
N MET A 962 -44.25 4.06 23.13
CA MET A 962 -44.92 5.21 22.50
C MET A 962 -46.26 5.57 23.18
N ASP A 963 -46.95 4.57 23.73
CA ASP A 963 -48.19 4.73 24.50
C ASP A 963 -47.95 5.00 25.99
N ASN A 964 -46.71 5.27 26.41
CA ASN A 964 -46.31 5.43 27.81
C ASN A 964 -46.76 4.26 28.71
N SER A 965 -46.83 3.07 28.14
CA SER A 965 -47.21 1.82 28.80
C SER A 965 -45.98 0.99 29.18
N GLN A 966 -46.14 0.11 30.17
CA GLN A 966 -45.05 -0.77 30.61
C GLN A 966 -44.74 -1.84 29.56
N THR A 967 -43.46 -2.04 29.25
CA THR A 967 -42.97 -3.12 28.37
C THR A 967 -43.25 -4.50 28.98
N GLU A 968 -43.56 -5.47 28.13
CA GLU A 968 -43.69 -6.88 28.50
C GLU A 968 -42.37 -7.63 28.33
N GLU A 969 -42.18 -8.69 29.11
CA GLU A 969 -40.95 -9.51 29.06
C GLU A 969 -40.81 -10.19 27.70
N MET A 970 -39.67 -9.98 27.03
CA MET A 970 -39.34 -10.69 25.80
C MET A 970 -38.53 -11.96 26.11
N ILE A 971 -38.91 -13.08 25.50
CA ILE A 971 -38.17 -14.35 25.57
C ILE A 971 -37.41 -14.53 24.25
N PRO A 972 -36.14 -14.97 24.28
CA PRO A 972 -35.40 -15.23 23.05
C PRO A 972 -36.15 -16.16 22.10
N SER A 973 -36.17 -15.80 20.83
CA SER A 973 -36.87 -16.52 19.76
C SER A 973 -35.97 -16.66 18.54
N TYR A 974 -36.03 -17.82 17.90
CA TYR A 974 -35.20 -18.17 16.74
C TYR A 974 -36.11 -18.68 15.63
N ARG A 975 -36.03 -18.06 14.45
CA ARG A 975 -36.82 -18.45 13.28
C ARG A 975 -36.66 -19.94 12.97
N GLY A 976 -37.78 -20.66 12.87
CA GLY A 976 -37.83 -22.09 12.52
C GLY A 976 -37.43 -23.05 13.65
N PHE A 977 -37.09 -22.57 14.84
CA PHE A 977 -36.77 -23.44 15.98
C PHE A 977 -38.04 -24.01 16.59
N LYS A 978 -38.10 -25.34 16.72
CA LYS A 978 -39.26 -26.06 17.28
C LYS A 978 -39.08 -26.48 18.73
N GLY A 979 -37.91 -26.26 19.30
CA GLY A 979 -37.62 -26.58 20.70
C GLY A 979 -38.18 -25.52 21.65
N THR A 980 -37.82 -25.64 22.92
CA THR A 980 -38.32 -24.75 23.99
C THR A 980 -37.22 -23.84 24.51
N VAL A 981 -37.58 -22.59 24.83
CA VAL A 981 -36.68 -21.62 25.46
C VAL A 981 -37.16 -21.40 26.89
N ILE A 982 -36.32 -21.78 27.85
CA ILE A 982 -36.64 -21.72 29.27
C ILE A 982 -35.84 -20.58 29.89
N ASN A 983 -36.52 -19.60 30.47
CA ASN A 983 -35.89 -18.57 31.29
C ASN A 983 -35.51 -19.17 32.66
N VAL A 984 -34.22 -19.23 32.97
CA VAL A 984 -33.72 -19.80 34.23
C VAL A 984 -33.48 -18.70 35.27
N LYS A 985 -32.90 -17.58 34.82
CA LYS A 985 -32.59 -16.38 35.61
C LYS A 985 -32.61 -15.17 34.68
N PRO A 986 -32.71 -13.94 35.19
CA PRO A 986 -32.52 -12.74 34.36
C PRO A 986 -31.27 -12.87 33.49
N ASN A 987 -31.44 -12.65 32.18
CA ASN A 987 -30.38 -12.78 31.17
C ASN A 987 -29.76 -14.18 31.00
N GLN A 988 -30.38 -15.25 31.53
CA GLN A 988 -29.92 -16.63 31.38
C GLN A 988 -31.05 -17.56 30.93
N TYR A 989 -30.84 -18.16 29.77
CA TYR A 989 -31.84 -18.98 29.09
C TYR A 989 -31.26 -20.37 28.79
N THR A 990 -32.13 -21.37 28.75
CA THR A 990 -31.80 -22.71 28.28
C THR A 990 -32.60 -22.98 27.02
N LEU A 991 -31.90 -23.25 25.92
CA LEU A 991 -32.48 -23.72 24.66
C LEU A 991 -32.53 -25.24 24.72
N LYS A 992 -33.72 -25.80 24.80
CA LYS A 992 -33.95 -27.24 24.93
C LYS A 992 -34.51 -27.80 23.63
N GLY A 993 -33.87 -28.87 23.13
CA GLY A 993 -34.35 -29.62 21.98
C GLY A 993 -35.66 -30.35 22.27
N ASP A 994 -36.34 -30.78 21.21
CA ASP A 994 -37.57 -31.56 21.31
C ASP A 994 -37.25 -33.05 21.17
N PHE A 995 -37.73 -33.85 22.12
CA PHE A 995 -37.51 -35.29 22.13
C PHE A 995 -38.62 -36.03 22.88
N GLU A 996 -38.79 -37.30 22.54
CA GLU A 996 -39.77 -38.20 23.13
C GLU A 996 -39.15 -39.58 23.32
N LEU A 997 -39.42 -40.21 24.46
CA LEU A 997 -39.12 -41.63 24.70
C LEU A 997 -40.39 -42.44 24.45
N ASN A 998 -40.23 -43.64 23.88
CA ASN A 998 -41.33 -44.60 23.82
C ASN A 998 -41.66 -45.18 25.20
N ASP A 999 -42.77 -45.93 25.31
CA ASP A 999 -43.29 -46.44 26.59
C ASP A 999 -42.28 -47.26 27.40
N ASP A 1000 -41.45 -48.07 26.73
CA ASP A 1000 -40.42 -48.90 27.38
C ASP A 1000 -39.08 -48.14 27.62
N ARG A 1001 -38.99 -46.87 27.18
CA ARG A 1001 -37.83 -45.99 27.26
C ARG A 1001 -36.54 -46.58 26.68
N THR A 1002 -36.66 -47.50 25.72
CA THR A 1002 -35.52 -48.06 24.99
C THR A 1002 -35.23 -47.32 23.68
N ILE A 1003 -36.21 -46.56 23.17
CA ILE A 1003 -36.10 -45.78 21.94
C ILE A 1003 -36.33 -44.31 22.23
N LEU A 1004 -35.30 -43.50 21.94
CA LEU A 1004 -35.35 -42.04 22.00
C LEU A 1004 -35.57 -41.48 20.59
N THR A 1005 -36.62 -40.70 20.41
CA THR A 1005 -36.89 -39.95 19.19
C THR A 1005 -36.57 -38.48 19.41
N ILE A 1006 -35.54 -37.97 18.75
CA ILE A 1006 -35.11 -36.57 18.82
C ILE A 1006 -35.66 -35.86 17.59
N ARG A 1007 -36.55 -34.89 17.81
CA ARG A 1007 -37.25 -34.13 16.75
C ARG A 1007 -36.60 -32.78 16.48
N GLU A 1008 -35.87 -32.23 17.45
CA GLU A 1008 -35.17 -30.95 17.32
C GLU A 1008 -33.94 -30.91 18.23
N ILE A 1009 -32.83 -30.37 17.73
CA ILE A 1009 -31.60 -30.16 18.51
C ILE A 1009 -31.46 -28.69 18.96
N PRO A 1010 -30.77 -28.37 20.06
CA PRO A 1010 -30.56 -26.99 20.49
C PRO A 1010 -29.85 -26.10 19.47
N ILE A 1011 -30.16 -24.80 19.47
CA ILE A 1011 -29.54 -23.83 18.54
C ILE A 1011 -28.03 -23.72 18.71
N GLY A 1012 -27.32 -23.66 17.58
CA GLY A 1012 -25.87 -23.59 17.51
C GLY A 1012 -25.18 -24.92 17.85
N ILE A 1013 -25.90 -26.02 17.68
CA ILE A 1013 -25.37 -27.34 17.36
C ILE A 1013 -25.88 -27.66 15.95
N TRP A 1014 -24.99 -28.07 15.05
CA TRP A 1014 -25.31 -28.41 13.66
C TRP A 1014 -25.47 -29.92 13.50
N TYR A 1015 -26.24 -30.40 12.53
CA TYR A 1015 -26.54 -31.84 12.39
C TYR A 1015 -25.27 -32.69 12.20
N ASP A 1016 -24.31 -32.24 11.39
CA ASP A 1016 -23.04 -32.92 11.18
C ASP A 1016 -22.23 -33.09 12.47
N ASP A 1017 -22.26 -32.07 13.33
CA ASP A 1017 -21.57 -32.10 14.61
C ASP A 1017 -22.33 -32.97 15.63
N TYR A 1018 -23.66 -32.96 15.55
CA TYR A 1018 -24.52 -33.80 16.38
C TYR A 1018 -24.38 -35.29 16.06
N GLU A 1019 -24.29 -35.63 14.78
CA GLU A 1019 -24.08 -37.02 14.35
C GLU A 1019 -22.74 -37.58 14.84
N LYS A 1020 -21.69 -36.76 14.93
CA LYS A 1020 -20.41 -37.17 15.54
C LYS A 1020 -20.61 -37.52 17.02
N ILE A 1021 -21.43 -36.76 17.75
CA ILE A 1021 -21.79 -37.07 19.14
C ILE A 1021 -22.48 -38.43 19.21
N LEU A 1022 -23.48 -38.68 18.37
CA LEU A 1022 -24.20 -39.97 18.35
C LEU A 1022 -23.28 -41.15 17.98
N ARG A 1023 -22.36 -40.96 17.02
CA ARG A 1023 -21.37 -41.99 16.64
C ARG A 1023 -20.43 -42.30 17.80
N ASN A 1024 -19.98 -41.29 18.54
CA ASN A 1024 -19.14 -41.50 19.74
C ASN A 1024 -19.92 -42.27 20.82
N LEU A 1025 -21.18 -41.91 21.08
CA LEU A 1025 -22.03 -42.63 22.04
C LEU A 1025 -22.26 -44.09 21.65
N LYS A 1026 -22.23 -44.42 20.34
CA LYS A 1026 -22.28 -45.80 19.85
C LYS A 1026 -20.99 -46.56 20.16
N VAL A 1027 -19.83 -45.93 19.94
CA VAL A 1027 -18.51 -46.49 20.25
C VAL A 1027 -18.37 -46.74 21.76
N ASP A 1028 -18.80 -45.77 22.58
CA ASP A 1028 -18.79 -45.86 24.04
C ASP A 1028 -19.82 -46.86 24.59
N GLY A 1029 -20.63 -47.46 23.72
CA GLY A 1029 -21.62 -48.48 24.08
C GLY A 1029 -22.86 -47.94 24.77
N THR A 1030 -23.07 -46.63 24.81
CA THR A 1030 -24.27 -46.00 25.39
C THR A 1030 -25.52 -46.29 24.55
N ILE A 1031 -25.36 -46.30 23.23
CA ILE A 1031 -26.42 -46.62 22.27
C ILE A 1031 -26.03 -47.83 21.41
N GLU A 1032 -27.02 -48.57 20.92
CA GLU A 1032 -26.81 -49.69 20.00
C GLU A 1032 -26.65 -49.20 18.56
N LYS A 1033 -27.61 -48.38 18.12
CA LYS A 1033 -27.64 -47.74 16.80
C LYS A 1033 -28.49 -46.48 16.83
N PHE A 1034 -28.37 -45.67 15.79
CA PHE A 1034 -29.31 -44.60 15.51
C PHE A 1034 -29.66 -44.58 14.01
N GLU A 1035 -30.84 -44.06 13.70
CA GLU A 1035 -31.41 -43.95 12.36
C GLU A 1035 -31.92 -42.53 12.15
N ILE A 1036 -31.82 -42.01 10.92
CA ILE A 1036 -32.40 -40.72 10.53
C ILE A 1036 -33.71 -41.00 9.82
N ILE A 1037 -34.84 -40.55 10.36
CA ILE A 1037 -36.18 -41.04 9.97
C ILE A 1037 -36.96 -40.09 9.04
N ASN A 1038 -36.69 -38.79 9.10
CA ASN A 1038 -37.38 -37.79 8.26
C ASN A 1038 -36.35 -36.90 7.55
N LEU A 1039 -36.51 -36.77 6.23
CA LEU A 1039 -35.65 -35.99 5.33
C LEU A 1039 -36.44 -35.05 4.40
N HIS A 1040 -37.72 -34.78 4.65
CA HIS A 1040 -38.57 -34.09 3.67
C HIS A 1040 -38.78 -32.59 3.96
N GLY A 1041 -38.62 -31.77 2.91
CA GLY A 1041 -38.89 -30.33 2.89
C GLY A 1041 -37.66 -29.46 2.63
N GLU A 1042 -37.88 -28.20 2.20
CA GLU A 1042 -36.82 -27.18 2.01
C GLU A 1042 -36.11 -26.81 3.34
N ASP A 1043 -36.78 -26.99 4.47
CA ASP A 1043 -36.30 -26.67 5.83
C ASP A 1043 -35.60 -27.83 6.57
N LYS A 1044 -35.36 -28.97 5.90
CA LYS A 1044 -34.69 -30.22 6.39
C LYS A 1044 -34.42 -30.26 7.90
N VAL A 1045 -35.40 -30.71 8.68
CA VAL A 1045 -35.21 -31.01 10.12
C VAL A 1045 -34.87 -32.48 10.28
N HIS A 1046 -33.65 -32.80 10.72
CA HIS A 1046 -33.26 -34.20 10.96
C HIS A 1046 -33.92 -34.74 12.23
N TRP A 1047 -34.66 -35.84 12.09
CA TRP A 1047 -35.17 -36.60 13.23
C TRP A 1047 -34.30 -37.83 13.46
N TYR A 1048 -33.86 -38.02 14.69
CA TYR A 1048 -33.02 -39.16 15.08
C TYR A 1048 -33.83 -40.16 15.89
N LYS A 1049 -33.91 -41.40 15.42
CA LYS A 1049 -34.30 -42.56 16.23
C LYS A 1049 -33.05 -43.14 16.86
N VAL A 1050 -32.97 -43.20 18.18
CA VAL A 1050 -31.81 -43.70 18.89
C VAL A 1050 -32.23 -44.89 19.74
N PHE A 1051 -31.54 -46.02 19.56
CA PHE A 1051 -31.78 -47.26 20.29
C PHE A 1051 -30.81 -47.34 21.47
N LEU A 1052 -31.33 -47.21 22.69
CA LEU A 1052 -30.56 -47.16 23.93
C LEU A 1052 -30.22 -48.57 24.41
N LYS A 1053 -28.99 -48.79 24.90
CA LYS A 1053 -28.64 -50.09 25.53
C LYS A 1053 -29.18 -50.23 26.96
N THR A 1054 -29.41 -49.11 27.64
CA THR A 1054 -29.90 -49.06 29.01
C THR A 1054 -30.94 -47.96 29.15
N VAL A 1055 -31.99 -48.21 29.94
CA VAL A 1055 -33.01 -47.20 30.26
C VAL A 1055 -32.36 -46.09 31.09
N GLN A 1056 -32.56 -44.84 30.67
CA GLN A 1056 -32.04 -43.66 31.36
C GLN A 1056 -33.20 -42.74 31.76
N GLU A 1057 -33.01 -42.02 32.87
CA GLU A 1057 -33.92 -40.93 33.25
C GLU A 1057 -33.80 -39.74 32.30
N ASP A 1058 -34.87 -38.95 32.14
CA ASP A 1058 -34.91 -37.81 31.21
C ASP A 1058 -33.78 -36.79 31.45
N LYS A 1059 -33.43 -36.55 32.72
CA LYS A 1059 -32.31 -35.67 33.08
C LYS A 1059 -30.97 -36.19 32.55
N MET A 1060 -30.78 -37.50 32.55
CA MET A 1060 -29.58 -38.14 32.00
C MET A 1060 -29.62 -38.13 30.48
N ILE A 1061 -30.77 -38.41 29.86
CA ILE A 1061 -30.95 -38.27 28.40
C ILE A 1061 -30.55 -36.88 27.93
N VAL A 1062 -31.09 -35.83 28.54
CA VAL A 1062 -30.79 -34.45 28.16
C VAL A 1062 -29.29 -34.14 28.22
N ARG A 1063 -28.58 -34.65 29.24
CA ARG A 1063 -27.14 -34.45 29.40
C ARG A 1063 -26.32 -35.29 28.42
N THR A 1064 -26.59 -36.60 28.34
CA THR A 1064 -25.88 -37.56 27.48
C THR A 1064 -25.98 -37.16 26.02
N PHE A 1065 -27.17 -36.76 25.58
CA PHE A 1065 -27.46 -36.38 24.20
C PHE A 1065 -27.33 -34.86 23.94
N GLN A 1066 -26.84 -34.07 24.91
CA GLN A 1066 -26.61 -32.63 24.75
C GLN A 1066 -27.84 -31.86 24.22
N LEU A 1067 -29.05 -32.23 24.69
CA LEU A 1067 -30.32 -31.65 24.25
C LEU A 1067 -30.67 -30.33 24.95
N GLU A 1068 -29.74 -29.75 25.68
CA GLU A 1068 -29.86 -28.42 26.27
C GLU A 1068 -28.61 -27.59 26.02
N LYS A 1069 -28.82 -26.32 25.65
CA LYS A 1069 -27.74 -25.33 25.54
C LYS A 1069 -28.06 -24.10 26.37
N LYS A 1070 -27.14 -23.72 27.25
CA LYS A 1070 -27.26 -22.50 28.06
C LYS A 1070 -26.81 -21.29 27.25
N VAL A 1071 -27.62 -20.25 27.28
CA VAL A 1071 -27.36 -18.95 26.65
C VAL A 1071 -27.40 -17.89 27.74
N SER A 1072 -26.34 -17.09 27.84
CA SER A 1072 -26.30 -15.93 28.72
C SER A 1072 -26.17 -14.67 27.89
N SER A 1073 -26.96 -13.65 28.22
CA SER A 1073 -26.85 -12.35 27.60
C SER A 1073 -25.80 -11.51 28.31
N ARG A 1074 -24.92 -10.89 27.52
CA ARG A 1074 -23.96 -9.88 27.98
C ARG A 1074 -23.83 -8.85 26.87
N ILE A 1075 -24.48 -7.72 27.03
CA ILE A 1075 -24.69 -6.79 25.92
C ILE A 1075 -23.68 -5.64 26.03
N TYR A 1076 -22.71 -5.63 25.13
CA TYR A 1076 -21.93 -4.43 24.85
C TYR A 1076 -22.26 -3.97 23.44
N LEU A 1077 -22.57 -2.69 23.27
CA LEU A 1077 -22.87 -2.07 21.98
C LEU A 1077 -22.18 -0.72 21.90
N CYS A 1078 -21.82 -0.29 20.70
CA CYS A 1078 -21.47 1.11 20.48
C CYS A 1078 -22.76 1.93 20.51
N ASN A 1079 -22.86 2.95 21.35
CA ASN A 1079 -24.03 3.83 21.37
C ASN A 1079 -24.12 4.71 20.11
N ALA A 1080 -25.14 5.56 20.00
CA ALA A 1080 -25.32 6.45 18.84
C ALA A 1080 -24.12 7.39 18.62
N GLU A 1081 -23.39 7.74 19.67
CA GLU A 1081 -22.19 8.58 19.60
C GLU A 1081 -20.93 7.78 19.17
N GLY A 1082 -21.00 6.45 19.11
CA GLY A 1082 -19.89 5.57 18.72
C GLY A 1082 -19.03 5.09 19.89
N ASN A 1083 -19.46 5.34 21.13
CA ASN A 1083 -18.77 4.93 22.35
C ASN A 1083 -19.23 3.55 22.83
N LEU A 1084 -18.31 2.74 23.34
CA LEU A 1084 -18.63 1.40 23.81
C LEU A 1084 -19.36 1.44 25.17
N GLN A 1085 -20.54 0.84 25.24
CA GLN A 1085 -21.38 0.88 26.44
C GLN A 1085 -21.91 -0.51 26.81
N TYR A 1086 -22.05 -0.77 28.11
CA TYR A 1086 -22.67 -1.98 28.65
C TYR A 1086 -24.17 -1.76 28.88
N TYR A 1087 -24.99 -2.70 28.42
CA TYR A 1087 -26.43 -2.72 28.64
C TYR A 1087 -26.80 -3.93 29.52
N PRO A 1088 -27.39 -3.72 30.72
CA PRO A 1088 -27.70 -4.80 31.64
C PRO A 1088 -28.70 -5.83 31.11
N SER A 1089 -29.67 -5.42 30.29
CA SER A 1089 -30.69 -6.29 29.69
C SER A 1089 -31.14 -5.78 28.32
N TRP A 1090 -32.03 -6.53 27.67
CA TRP A 1090 -32.66 -6.12 26.42
C TRP A 1090 -33.50 -4.84 26.59
N LYS A 1091 -34.00 -4.56 27.81
CA LYS A 1091 -34.86 -3.43 28.10
C LYS A 1091 -34.10 -2.11 27.98
N GLU A 1092 -32.89 -2.01 28.55
CA GLU A 1092 -32.07 -0.80 28.41
C GLU A 1092 -31.63 -0.56 26.96
N VAL A 1093 -31.45 -1.62 26.17
CA VAL A 1093 -31.20 -1.49 24.72
C VAL A 1093 -32.43 -0.89 24.02
N LEU A 1094 -33.63 -1.38 24.34
CA LEU A 1094 -34.88 -0.89 23.76
C LEU A 1094 -35.16 0.56 24.15
N ASP A 1095 -34.97 0.91 25.42
CA ASP A 1095 -35.23 2.25 25.96
C ASP A 1095 -34.28 3.29 25.35
N ASP A 1096 -32.97 3.00 25.27
CA ASP A 1096 -32.00 3.91 24.66
C ASP A 1096 -32.26 4.08 23.16
N PHE A 1097 -32.50 2.97 22.45
CA PHE A 1097 -32.89 3.01 21.05
C PHE A 1097 -34.16 3.86 20.84
N TYR A 1098 -35.18 3.69 21.68
CA TYR A 1098 -36.43 4.43 21.60
C TYR A 1098 -36.20 5.94 21.70
N ILE A 1099 -35.42 6.39 22.68
CA ILE A 1099 -35.11 7.81 22.88
C ILE A 1099 -34.38 8.39 21.67
N LYS A 1100 -33.38 7.68 21.14
CA LYS A 1100 -32.60 8.15 19.99
C LYS A 1100 -33.44 8.14 18.70
N ARG A 1101 -34.25 7.10 18.50
CA ARG A 1101 -35.10 6.96 17.31
C ARG A 1101 -36.23 7.97 17.28
N LEU A 1102 -36.84 8.29 18.42
CA LEU A 1102 -37.88 9.32 18.52
C LEU A 1102 -37.35 10.69 18.05
N LYS A 1103 -36.12 11.06 18.44
CA LYS A 1103 -35.47 12.30 17.97
C LYS A 1103 -35.32 12.36 16.45
N ILE A 1104 -34.99 11.22 15.81
CA ILE A 1104 -34.92 11.14 14.35
C ILE A 1104 -36.31 11.33 13.73
N TYR A 1105 -37.37 10.76 14.31
CA TYR A 1105 -38.74 10.99 13.83
C TYR A 1105 -39.20 12.44 14.03
N GLU A 1106 -38.79 13.12 15.11
CA GLU A 1106 -39.02 14.55 15.31
C GLU A 1106 -38.35 15.38 14.22
N GLN A 1107 -37.10 15.07 13.87
CA GLN A 1107 -36.38 15.71 12.76
C GLN A 1107 -37.03 15.41 11.40
N ARG A 1108 -37.40 14.14 11.15
CA ARG A 1108 -38.10 13.71 9.94
C ARG A 1108 -39.43 14.46 9.77
N LYS A 1109 -40.20 14.61 10.85
CA LYS A 1109 -41.45 15.38 10.87
C LYS A 1109 -41.21 16.81 10.39
N ILE A 1110 -40.18 17.48 10.92
CA ILE A 1110 -39.81 18.85 10.54
C ILE A 1110 -39.45 18.91 9.05
N THR A 1111 -38.61 17.99 8.57
CA THR A 1111 -38.18 17.93 7.15
C THR A 1111 -39.33 17.65 6.19
N MET A 1112 -40.32 16.84 6.61
CA MET A 1112 -41.51 16.54 5.81
C MET A 1112 -42.60 17.62 5.87
N GLY A 1113 -42.54 18.54 6.84
CA GLY A 1113 -43.59 19.56 7.04
C GLY A 1113 -44.96 18.99 7.44
N THR A 1114 -45.01 17.81 8.07
CA THR A 1114 -46.28 17.18 8.51
C THR A 1114 -46.70 17.64 9.91
N SER A 1115 -48.01 17.73 10.14
CA SER A 1115 -48.59 18.01 11.46
C SER A 1115 -48.61 16.80 12.40
N ASP A 1116 -48.50 15.58 11.85
CA ASP A 1116 -48.60 14.32 12.60
C ASP A 1116 -47.64 14.28 13.80
N LEU A 1117 -48.02 13.63 14.90
CA LEU A 1117 -47.09 13.41 15.99
C LEU A 1117 -45.96 12.46 15.52
N ALA A 1118 -44.73 12.67 16.01
CA ALA A 1118 -43.58 11.83 15.64
C ALA A 1118 -43.84 10.33 15.92
N THR A 1119 -44.53 10.03 17.02
CA THR A 1119 -44.95 8.67 17.38
C THR A 1119 -45.99 8.09 16.41
N ASP A 1120 -46.89 8.89 15.86
CA ASP A 1120 -47.92 8.40 14.92
C ASP A 1120 -47.30 8.04 13.57
N LEU A 1121 -46.35 8.85 13.11
CA LEU A 1121 -45.52 8.54 11.93
C LEU A 1121 -44.77 7.23 12.13
N TRP A 1122 -44.17 7.05 13.31
CA TRP A 1122 -43.42 5.83 13.63
C TRP A 1122 -44.33 4.60 13.69
N LYS A 1123 -45.49 4.68 14.36
CA LYS A 1123 -46.49 3.59 14.38
C LYS A 1123 -47.01 3.25 12.98
N ARG A 1124 -47.08 4.22 12.06
CA ARG A 1124 -47.47 3.96 10.66
C ARG A 1124 -46.40 3.13 9.94
N ASP A 1125 -45.13 3.47 10.08
CA ASP A 1125 -44.03 2.71 9.48
C ASP A 1125 -43.97 1.28 10.05
N LEU A 1126 -44.13 1.12 11.37
CA LEU A 1126 -44.20 -0.18 12.04
C LEU A 1126 -45.36 -1.06 11.54
N ARG A 1127 -46.55 -0.47 11.38
CA ARG A 1127 -47.72 -1.18 10.82
C ARG A 1127 -47.50 -1.65 9.39
N ASN A 1128 -46.99 -0.77 8.52
CA ASN A 1128 -46.66 -1.12 7.13
C ASN A 1128 -45.64 -2.26 7.05
N PHE A 1129 -44.60 -2.22 7.90
CA PHE A 1129 -43.66 -3.33 8.01
C PHE A 1129 -44.34 -4.63 8.45
N ARG A 1130 -45.15 -4.58 9.53
CA ARG A 1130 -45.85 -5.76 10.08
C ARG A 1130 -46.75 -6.43 9.03
N GLU A 1131 -47.50 -5.64 8.26
CA GLU A 1131 -48.38 -6.14 7.19
C GLU A 1131 -47.59 -6.89 6.10
N LYS A 1132 -46.49 -6.30 5.59
CA LYS A 1132 -45.66 -6.96 4.56
C LYS A 1132 -44.89 -8.17 5.11
N TYR A 1133 -44.40 -8.08 6.36
CA TYR A 1133 -43.69 -9.18 7.02
C TYR A 1133 -44.60 -10.41 7.18
N SER A 1134 -45.84 -10.22 7.64
CA SER A 1134 -46.82 -11.31 7.74
C SER A 1134 -47.13 -11.94 6.38
N ALA A 1135 -47.35 -11.14 5.34
CA ALA A 1135 -47.62 -11.65 4.00
C ALA A 1135 -46.48 -12.51 3.43
N LEU A 1136 -45.22 -12.12 3.68
CA LEU A 1136 -44.04 -12.90 3.25
C LEU A 1136 -43.84 -14.17 4.09
N LYS A 1137 -44.17 -14.13 5.39
CA LYS A 1137 -44.08 -15.29 6.28
C LYS A 1137 -45.06 -16.39 5.83
N ASP A 1138 -46.28 -16.01 5.45
CA ASP A 1138 -47.31 -16.94 4.95
C ASP A 1138 -46.94 -17.55 3.59
N LEU A 1139 -46.27 -16.79 2.72
CA LEU A 1139 -45.74 -17.29 1.43
C LEU A 1139 -44.54 -18.23 1.58
N SER A 1140 -43.72 -18.08 2.64
CA SER A 1140 -42.59 -18.96 2.92
C SER A 1140 -42.95 -20.24 3.68
N GLY A 1141 -44.19 -20.34 4.17
CA GLY A 1141 -44.73 -21.50 4.89
C GLY A 1141 -45.64 -22.41 4.04
N ALA A 1142 -45.92 -22.03 2.79
CA ALA A 1142 -46.64 -22.81 1.78
C ALA A 1142 -45.65 -23.34 0.75
#